data_AF-A0A3D5NZK3-F1
#
_entry.id   AF-A0A3D5NZK3-F1
#
_cell.length_a   1.000
_cell.length_b   1.000
_cell.length_c   1.000
_cell.angle_alpha   90.00
_cell.angle_beta   90.00
_cell.angle_gamma   90.00
#
_symmetry.space_group_name_H-M   'P 1'
#
loop_
_entity.id
_entity.type
_entity.pdbx_description
1 polymer ?
#
loop_
_entity_poly.entity_id
_entity_poly.type
_entity_poly.pdbx_seq_one_letter_code
_entity_poly.pdbx_strand_id
1 'polypeptide(L)'
;ADNWGEEILNRITDRLRSPTTFNFYQAVSAETGLSKHQFHTIWRDSLEQAYGKILADSTVTPLHFIQKQGATNSQPRWAAGDSILGFIGNAGQSYMSLTSLYLKHGDAKPEELTPGAEGFDWSPDGKRVVISHKNFYDGGLVAPPAMRVSTLPGSPIQHDPENLKHQQNCERCQFALTGSRFNDLFIRSIHPDSVEKQITFGERAKNPAWAPTGDKIVYVTLHDGTNNLKLVYPQYPDSTEILTHFSPGTQVFSPRWVDSTHIVFDYVTDYNRDIGIIDILAKKSGEGSEQSIKPKSLLENRWDERDPYPVNDSILVYSHDKTGVFNIYQRNLKTGAEVALSHVVGGAFQPELIKDDLVYSLYDSLGFNIAQLGQDEFFNDSLSESFSRHLPRRDWSSHTTSLASEPYATRYGPMFILPRLQIDIDQSKHKTIVKPGFFFFSNEILDNYLLMGGADVGLNKDLDLFLLAEYRGFLPTLSLEVYHMARNTVEELNYQNYPSPSTNIKFRLTQATLKASVIIPENHHLDVDVTTGIYNTFINDHIIQRHNDIPLSVPGLDYDYFKGIDWGLHYQLAGLAVRQERSINPSGSQLDVSFRDNYHNFMSNFGYREDTGTWGEIYSLFHYQRLDIKHFYGKRLSENSKAVVSLNTEMTVIPHNGLDDFFYDFAGGLPGLRGYPFYGLSGTRKAVMTGTLRFPVLRNLYKPIAQYALQDVYLGIVGQIGSAWIGNSDASFSSVSDFNHSVWNDLDNSKWLKDVGLELRLAGFSFYGYPTAIEFAGYYGFDPLSITTTETTYQYGQDVRYYWRVLFGFE
;
A
#
# COMPACT_ATOMS: atom_id res chain seq x y z
N ALA A 1 26.01 9.75 18.41
CA ALA A 1 26.85 10.89 18.02
C ALA A 1 27.31 11.65 19.27
N ASP A 2 26.40 12.12 20.11
CA ASP A 2 26.71 12.99 21.27
C ASP A 2 27.80 12.45 22.21
N ASN A 3 27.77 11.14 22.53
CA ASN A 3 28.75 10.53 23.44
C ASN A 3 30.02 9.98 22.76
N TRP A 4 30.04 9.81 21.42
CA TRP A 4 31.10 9.08 20.69
C TRP A 4 31.61 9.80 19.41
N GLY A 5 31.15 11.03 19.15
CA GLY A 5 31.36 11.76 17.90
C GLY A 5 30.42 11.31 16.76
N GLU A 6 30.26 12.14 15.73
CA GLU A 6 29.44 11.78 14.55
C GLU A 6 30.04 10.63 13.73
N GLU A 7 31.38 10.52 13.69
CA GLU A 7 32.09 9.48 12.94
C GLU A 7 31.70 8.05 13.33
N ILE A 8 31.20 7.84 14.56
CA ILE A 8 30.72 6.53 15.01
C ILE A 8 29.61 5.99 14.11
N LEU A 9 28.77 6.86 13.54
CA LEU A 9 27.68 6.47 12.65
C LEU A 9 28.23 5.86 11.36
N ASN A 10 29.32 6.44 10.82
CA ASN A 10 29.99 5.92 9.64
C ASN A 10 30.62 4.55 9.94
N ARG A 11 31.35 4.41 11.05
CA ARG A 11 31.98 3.14 11.43
C ARG A 11 30.96 2.02 11.68
N ILE A 12 29.83 2.32 12.32
CA ILE A 12 28.74 1.35 12.50
C ILE A 12 28.19 0.91 11.14
N THR A 13 28.00 1.85 10.20
CA THR A 13 27.52 1.55 8.85
C THR A 13 28.51 0.68 8.07
N ASP A 14 29.81 0.98 8.15
CA ASP A 14 30.87 0.17 7.56
C ASP A 14 30.90 -1.27 8.13
N ARG A 15 30.68 -1.41 9.44
CA ARG A 15 30.58 -2.73 10.09
C ARG A 15 29.39 -3.55 9.64
N LEU A 16 28.26 -2.90 9.38
CA LEU A 16 27.05 -3.56 8.86
C LEU A 16 27.25 -4.15 7.47
N ARG A 17 28.24 -3.65 6.71
CA ARG A 17 28.60 -4.22 5.40
C ARG A 17 29.29 -5.59 5.50
N SER A 18 29.82 -5.96 6.66
CA SER A 18 30.56 -7.21 6.84
C SER A 18 29.61 -8.42 6.77
N PRO A 19 29.94 -9.49 6.02
CA PRO A 19 29.12 -10.72 5.96
C PRO A 19 29.06 -11.49 7.29
N THR A 20 29.87 -11.11 8.28
CA THR A 20 29.92 -11.72 9.62
C THR A 20 29.16 -10.92 10.68
N THR A 21 28.66 -9.72 10.35
CA THR A 21 27.87 -8.88 11.26
C THR A 21 26.39 -9.18 11.04
N PHE A 22 25.82 -9.98 11.92
CA PHE A 22 24.45 -10.47 11.76
C PHE A 22 23.39 -9.53 12.35
N ASN A 23 23.76 -8.49 13.10
CA ASN A 23 22.81 -7.46 13.56
C ASN A 23 23.43 -6.11 13.92
N PHE A 24 22.58 -5.10 13.97
CA PHE A 24 22.92 -3.74 14.40
C PHE A 24 23.63 -3.69 15.76
N TYR A 25 23.17 -4.46 16.75
CA TYR A 25 23.80 -4.44 18.07
C TYR A 25 25.21 -5.06 18.10
N GLN A 26 25.53 -5.99 17.20
CA GLN A 26 26.88 -6.49 17.02
C GLN A 26 27.79 -5.40 16.44
N ALA A 27 27.31 -4.64 15.44
CA ALA A 27 28.05 -3.49 14.90
C ALA A 27 28.28 -2.41 15.98
N VAL A 28 27.23 -2.04 16.71
CA VAL A 28 27.33 -1.08 17.83
C VAL A 28 28.27 -1.59 18.91
N SER A 29 28.18 -2.86 19.31
CA SER A 29 29.06 -3.44 20.33
C SER A 29 30.52 -3.47 19.90
N ALA A 30 30.80 -3.71 18.62
CA ALA A 30 32.16 -3.69 18.08
C ALA A 30 32.76 -2.27 18.09
N GLU A 31 31.96 -1.25 17.79
CA GLU A 31 32.43 0.14 17.68
C GLU A 31 32.39 0.93 18.99
N THR A 32 31.51 0.55 19.92
CA THR A 32 31.34 1.25 21.22
C THR A 32 31.87 0.47 22.42
N GLY A 33 32.11 -0.84 22.28
CA GLY A 33 32.46 -1.74 23.38
C GLY A 33 31.29 -2.07 24.31
N LEU A 34 30.08 -1.56 24.05
CA LEU A 34 28.89 -1.79 24.88
C LEU A 34 28.05 -2.94 24.36
N SER A 35 27.64 -3.83 25.26
CA SER A 35 26.60 -4.81 24.94
C SER A 35 25.26 -4.14 24.62
N LYS A 36 24.38 -4.83 23.88
CA LYS A 36 22.99 -4.41 23.63
C LYS A 36 22.29 -3.93 24.90
N HIS A 37 22.40 -4.70 25.97
CA HIS A 37 21.74 -4.39 27.24
C HIS A 37 22.32 -3.15 27.90
N GLN A 38 23.64 -2.98 27.90
CA GLN A 38 24.28 -1.78 28.46
C GLN A 38 23.91 -0.54 27.65
N PHE A 39 23.98 -0.61 26.32
CA PHE A 39 23.62 0.50 25.45
C PHE A 39 22.17 0.94 25.66
N HIS A 40 21.23 -0.01 25.68
CA HIS A 40 19.82 0.27 25.96
C HIS A 40 19.60 0.82 27.38
N THR A 41 20.30 0.28 28.38
CA THR A 41 20.18 0.73 29.78
C THR A 41 20.67 2.16 29.93
N ILE A 42 21.83 2.52 29.38
CA ILE A 42 22.36 3.89 29.40
C ILE A 42 21.35 4.87 28.77
N TRP A 43 20.81 4.52 27.60
CA TRP A 43 19.81 5.34 26.94
C TRP A 43 18.53 5.48 27.78
N ARG A 44 17.96 4.37 28.26
CA ARG A 44 16.76 4.38 29.11
C ARG A 44 16.99 5.19 30.39
N ASP A 45 18.07 4.95 31.11
CA ASP A 45 18.38 5.61 32.38
C ASP A 45 18.58 7.12 32.17
N SER A 46 19.17 7.53 31.03
CA SER A 46 19.29 8.94 30.67
C SER A 46 17.92 9.60 30.45
N LEU A 47 16.97 8.89 29.83
CA LEU A 47 15.60 9.35 29.66
C LEU A 47 14.84 9.37 30.98
N GLU A 48 14.94 8.33 31.81
CA GLU A 48 14.32 8.27 33.13
C GLU A 48 14.83 9.39 34.04
N GLN A 49 16.13 9.72 33.99
CA GLN A 49 16.70 10.82 34.73
C GLN A 49 16.18 12.19 34.24
N ALA A 50 16.06 12.37 32.92
CA ALA A 50 15.55 13.61 32.33
C ALA A 50 14.06 13.81 32.65
N TYR A 51 13.22 12.81 32.35
CA TYR A 51 11.78 12.85 32.59
C TYR A 51 11.42 12.74 34.07
N GLY A 52 12.24 12.09 34.90
CA GLY A 52 12.00 11.99 36.34
C GLY A 52 12.00 13.35 37.03
N LYS A 53 12.80 14.31 36.55
CA LYS A 53 12.76 15.69 37.05
C LYS A 53 11.46 16.40 36.67
N ILE A 54 11.01 16.22 35.43
CA ILE A 54 9.78 16.82 34.90
C ILE A 54 8.55 16.23 35.63
N LEU A 55 8.52 14.92 35.83
CA LEU A 55 7.44 14.20 36.52
C LEU A 55 7.36 14.51 38.02
N ALA A 56 8.46 14.88 38.66
CA ALA A 56 8.50 15.26 40.06
C ALA A 56 8.06 16.72 40.31
N ASP A 57 7.87 17.50 39.24
CA ASP A 57 7.43 18.89 39.35
C ASP A 57 5.94 18.96 39.66
N SER A 58 5.59 19.49 40.83
CA SER A 58 4.20 19.63 41.27
C SER A 58 3.47 20.81 40.63
N THR A 59 4.14 21.60 39.79
CA THR A 59 3.59 22.80 39.14
C THR A 59 3.06 22.54 37.73
N VAL A 60 2.95 21.27 37.32
CA VAL A 60 2.34 20.85 36.05
C VAL A 60 0.88 21.30 35.99
N THR A 61 0.48 21.91 34.87
CA THR A 61 -0.89 22.38 34.63
C THR A 61 -1.87 21.20 34.51
N PRO A 62 -3.16 21.37 34.91
CA PRO A 62 -4.15 20.31 34.77
C PRO A 62 -4.37 19.91 33.30
N LEU A 63 -4.78 18.66 33.05
CA LEU A 63 -5.00 18.15 31.69
C LEU A 63 -6.48 17.85 31.48
N HIS A 64 -7.16 18.72 30.73
CA HIS A 64 -8.55 18.52 30.31
C HIS A 64 -8.59 18.12 28.83
N PHE A 65 -8.99 16.89 28.54
CA PHE A 65 -8.98 16.36 27.17
C PHE A 65 -10.31 16.63 26.46
N ILE A 66 -10.23 17.33 25.32
CA ILE A 66 -11.35 17.46 24.37
C ILE A 66 -11.43 16.21 23.48
N GLN A 67 -10.29 15.69 23.03
CA GLN A 67 -10.19 14.52 22.15
C GLN A 67 -8.94 13.70 22.48
N LYS A 68 -9.16 12.43 22.88
CA LYS A 68 -8.10 11.46 23.20
C LYS A 68 -8.07 10.23 22.29
N GLN A 69 -9.15 9.97 21.55
CA GLN A 69 -9.19 8.82 20.65
C GLN A 69 -8.39 9.13 19.38
N GLY A 70 -7.48 8.22 19.02
CA GLY A 70 -6.54 8.37 17.90
C GLY A 70 -5.11 8.59 18.35
N ALA A 71 -4.16 8.37 17.44
CA ALA A 71 -2.73 8.58 17.69
C ALA A 71 -2.27 9.98 17.23
N THR A 72 -3.08 10.64 16.41
CA THR A 72 -2.82 12.01 15.96
C THR A 72 -4.11 12.82 16.05
N ASN A 73 -4.07 13.91 16.82
CA ASN A 73 -5.09 14.94 16.87
C ASN A 73 -4.36 16.28 16.93
N SER A 74 -4.48 17.08 15.88
CA SER A 74 -3.65 18.25 15.62
C SER A 74 -4.48 19.39 15.04
N GLN A 75 -3.91 20.61 15.03
CA GLN A 75 -4.50 21.84 14.52
C GLN A 75 -5.92 22.12 15.07
N PRO A 76 -6.13 22.16 16.40
CA PRO A 76 -7.43 22.59 16.93
C PRO A 76 -7.70 24.04 16.55
N ARG A 77 -8.84 24.32 15.92
CA ARG A 77 -9.26 25.67 15.51
C ARG A 77 -10.76 25.89 15.75
N TRP A 78 -11.11 26.97 16.42
CA TRP A 78 -12.50 27.37 16.64
C TRP A 78 -13.06 28.08 15.42
N ALA A 79 -14.31 27.74 15.07
CA ALA A 79 -15.07 28.53 14.12
C ALA A 79 -15.45 29.90 14.73
N ALA A 80 -15.59 30.92 13.89
CA ALA A 80 -16.07 32.23 14.32
C ALA A 80 -17.41 32.10 15.09
N GLY A 81 -17.46 32.62 16.33
CA GLY A 81 -18.64 32.53 17.21
C GLY A 81 -18.63 31.38 18.24
N ASP A 82 -17.47 30.75 18.47
CA ASP A 82 -17.12 29.92 19.64
C ASP A 82 -18.00 28.68 19.93
N SER A 83 -18.61 28.06 18.91
CA SER A 83 -19.51 26.90 19.12
C SER A 83 -19.07 25.60 18.46
N ILE A 84 -18.06 25.64 17.59
CA ILE A 84 -17.59 24.49 16.83
C ILE A 84 -16.06 24.48 16.85
N LEU A 85 -15.49 23.38 17.32
CA LEU A 85 -14.06 23.13 17.23
C LEU A 85 -13.77 22.20 16.05
N GLY A 86 -12.98 22.66 15.10
CA GLY A 86 -12.38 21.82 14.07
C GLY A 86 -11.02 21.28 14.52
N PHE A 87 -10.67 20.06 14.12
CA PHE A 87 -9.30 19.54 14.29
C PHE A 87 -9.00 18.45 13.25
N ILE A 88 -7.72 18.24 12.95
CA ILE A 88 -7.25 17.13 12.11
C ILE A 88 -6.97 15.92 13.01
N GLY A 89 -7.66 14.81 12.77
CA GLY A 89 -7.53 13.61 13.59
C GLY A 89 -7.47 12.34 12.75
N ASN A 90 -7.02 11.23 13.33
CA ASN A 90 -7.10 9.91 12.69
C ASN A 90 -8.10 8.94 13.34
N ALA A 91 -8.84 9.38 14.37
CA ALA A 91 -9.91 8.61 15.05
C ALA A 91 -9.60 7.13 15.40
N GLY A 92 -8.32 6.76 15.54
CA GLY A 92 -7.89 5.39 15.83
C GLY A 92 -7.54 4.53 14.60
N GLN A 93 -7.43 5.12 13.41
CA GLN A 93 -6.83 4.48 12.24
C GLN A 93 -5.40 4.03 12.55
N SER A 94 -4.94 2.96 11.89
CA SER A 94 -3.64 2.33 12.19
C SER A 94 -2.43 3.20 11.83
N TYR A 95 -2.60 4.19 10.96
CA TYR A 95 -1.53 5.04 10.46
C TYR A 95 -1.80 6.50 10.79
N MET A 96 -0.78 7.23 11.23
CA MET A 96 -0.87 8.66 11.54
C MET A 96 -1.09 9.53 10.29
N SER A 97 -0.84 9.00 9.09
CA SER A 97 -1.08 9.70 7.83
C SER A 97 -2.52 9.59 7.31
N LEU A 98 -3.35 8.74 7.91
CA LEU A 98 -4.76 8.58 7.53
C LEU A 98 -5.62 9.52 8.37
N THR A 99 -5.48 10.82 8.11
CA THR A 99 -6.17 11.87 8.85
C THR A 99 -7.46 12.31 8.16
N SER A 100 -8.31 12.99 8.92
CA SER A 100 -9.57 13.58 8.45
C SER A 100 -9.84 14.85 9.26
N LEU A 101 -10.62 15.76 8.70
CA LEU A 101 -11.09 16.93 9.41
C LEU A 101 -12.33 16.54 10.22
N TYR A 102 -12.26 16.71 11.54
CA TYR A 102 -13.36 16.47 12.47
C TYR A 102 -13.91 17.78 13.01
N LEU A 103 -15.23 17.82 13.22
CA LEU A 103 -15.94 18.92 13.87
C LEU A 103 -16.52 18.45 15.19
N LYS A 104 -16.34 19.23 16.26
CA LYS A 104 -16.91 18.96 17.58
C LYS A 104 -17.81 20.11 18.02
N HIS A 105 -19.04 19.78 18.36
CA HIS A 105 -20.06 20.71 18.85
C HIS A 105 -20.24 20.56 20.36
N GLY A 106 -19.63 21.45 21.15
CA GLY A 106 -19.65 21.35 22.62
C GLY A 106 -19.18 19.97 23.11
N ASP A 107 -19.99 19.32 23.94
CA ASP A 107 -19.71 17.99 24.50
C ASP A 107 -20.08 16.81 23.57
N ALA A 108 -20.59 17.09 22.36
CA ALA A 108 -20.90 16.05 21.39
C ALA A 108 -19.65 15.27 20.96
N LYS A 109 -19.85 14.05 20.46
CA LYS A 109 -18.77 13.29 19.81
C LYS A 109 -18.33 14.02 18.54
N PRO A 110 -17.03 14.04 18.21
CA PRO A 110 -16.57 14.60 16.95
C PRO A 110 -17.16 13.87 15.74
N GLU A 111 -17.59 14.63 14.74
CA GLU A 111 -18.11 14.12 13.47
C GLU A 111 -17.08 14.35 12.37
N GLU A 112 -16.88 13.35 11.51
CA GLU A 112 -15.96 13.45 10.37
C GLU A 112 -16.59 14.33 9.27
N LEU A 113 -15.91 15.41 8.89
CA LEU A 113 -16.32 16.25 7.78
C LEU A 113 -15.70 15.76 6.46
N THR A 114 -14.36 15.72 6.39
CA THR A 114 -13.63 15.43 5.14
C THR A 114 -12.47 14.45 5.39
N PRO A 115 -12.44 13.28 4.74
CA PRO A 115 -11.33 12.35 4.82
C PRO A 115 -10.08 12.88 4.08
N GLY A 116 -8.91 12.42 4.51
CA GLY A 116 -7.62 12.76 3.89
C GLY A 116 -7.08 14.16 4.23
N ALA A 117 -7.81 14.96 5.00
CA ALA A 117 -7.38 16.31 5.39
C ALA A 117 -6.07 16.30 6.17
N GLU A 118 -5.08 17.06 5.70
CA GLU A 118 -3.76 17.23 6.32
C GLU A 118 -3.59 18.64 6.93
N GLY A 119 -4.46 19.59 6.57
CA GLY A 119 -4.55 20.91 7.20
C GLY A 119 -5.82 21.64 6.78
N PHE A 120 -6.25 22.61 7.57
CA PHE A 120 -7.47 23.37 7.27
C PHE A 120 -7.46 24.75 7.93
N ASP A 121 -8.39 25.61 7.50
CA ASP A 121 -8.76 26.82 8.24
C ASP A 121 -10.22 27.21 8.02
N TRP A 122 -10.76 28.00 8.94
CA TRP A 122 -12.12 28.53 8.87
C TRP A 122 -12.20 29.76 7.97
N SER A 123 -13.29 29.89 7.20
CA SER A 123 -13.64 31.20 6.66
C SER A 123 -14.04 32.15 7.78
N PRO A 124 -13.89 33.48 7.60
CA PRO A 124 -14.20 34.45 8.66
C PRO A 124 -15.64 34.41 9.20
N ASP A 125 -16.58 33.88 8.43
CA ASP A 125 -17.99 33.70 8.82
C ASP A 125 -18.26 32.37 9.57
N GLY A 126 -17.26 31.49 9.70
CA GLY A 126 -17.38 30.17 10.33
C GLY A 126 -18.23 29.16 9.55
N LYS A 127 -18.68 29.47 8.32
CA LYS A 127 -19.61 28.62 7.54
C LYS A 127 -18.93 27.72 6.52
N ARG A 128 -17.68 28.01 6.18
CA ARG A 128 -16.86 27.28 5.23
C ARG A 128 -15.50 26.99 5.82
N VAL A 129 -14.85 26.00 5.23
CA VAL A 129 -13.47 25.62 5.52
C VAL A 129 -12.67 25.61 4.22
N VAL A 130 -11.42 26.03 4.31
CA VAL A 130 -10.40 25.67 3.32
C VAL A 130 -9.67 24.44 3.84
N ILE A 131 -9.46 23.44 3.00
CA ILE A 131 -8.86 22.16 3.34
C ILE A 131 -7.68 21.92 2.41
N SER A 132 -6.55 21.49 2.97
CA SER A 132 -5.43 20.90 2.25
C SER A 132 -5.53 19.38 2.40
N HIS A 133 -5.70 18.68 1.28
CA HIS A 133 -5.65 17.22 1.26
C HIS A 133 -5.17 16.68 -0.07
N LYS A 134 -4.74 15.41 -0.05
CA LYS A 134 -4.38 14.67 -1.26
C LYS A 134 -5.66 14.30 -1.99
N ASN A 135 -5.80 14.75 -3.22
CA ASN A 135 -6.79 14.16 -4.11
C ASN A 135 -6.18 13.84 -5.47
N PHE A 136 -6.80 12.88 -6.15
CA PHE A 136 -6.47 12.55 -7.52
C PHE A 136 -6.74 13.78 -8.41
N TYR A 137 -5.84 14.09 -9.34
CA TYR A 137 -6.05 15.17 -10.30
C TYR A 137 -7.06 14.69 -11.35
N ASP A 138 -8.36 14.69 -11.03
CA ASP A 138 -9.42 14.33 -11.98
C ASP A 138 -9.91 15.54 -12.77
N GLY A 139 -9.00 16.30 -13.41
CA GLY A 139 -9.32 17.22 -14.50
C GLY A 139 -10.69 17.94 -14.47
N GLY A 140 -11.18 18.40 -13.31
CA GLY A 140 -12.50 19.02 -13.16
C GLY A 140 -13.76 18.15 -13.37
N LEU A 141 -13.81 16.88 -12.96
CA LEU A 141 -15.09 16.18 -12.74
C LEU A 141 -15.35 15.96 -11.25
N VAL A 142 -16.51 16.46 -10.82
CA VAL A 142 -17.01 16.38 -9.46
C VAL A 142 -17.18 14.91 -9.09
N ALA A 143 -16.60 14.50 -7.95
CA ALA A 143 -16.85 13.19 -7.34
C ALA A 143 -18.36 12.91 -7.32
N PRO A 144 -18.84 11.74 -7.78
CA PRO A 144 -20.23 11.38 -7.53
C PRO A 144 -20.42 11.32 -6.01
N PRO A 145 -21.45 11.99 -5.45
CA PRO A 145 -21.74 11.90 -4.03
C PRO A 145 -21.94 10.43 -3.65
N ALA A 146 -21.49 10.09 -2.45
CA ALA A 146 -21.66 8.77 -1.84
C ALA A 146 -23.03 8.18 -2.21
N MET A 147 -23.00 7.02 -2.89
CA MET A 147 -24.19 6.31 -3.34
C MET A 147 -24.97 5.81 -2.13
N ARG A 148 -25.75 6.69 -1.48
CA ARG A 148 -26.95 6.28 -0.76
C ARG A 148 -27.98 5.96 -1.84
N VAL A 149 -28.32 4.68 -1.95
CA VAL A 149 -29.43 4.19 -2.78
C VAL A 149 -30.70 4.92 -2.35
N SER A 150 -31.04 6.01 -3.02
CA SER A 150 -32.38 6.57 -3.05
C SER A 150 -32.98 6.22 -4.41
N THR A 151 -33.96 5.32 -4.35
CA THR A 151 -34.82 4.99 -5.48
C THR A 151 -35.59 6.24 -5.88
N LEU A 152 -35.33 6.80 -7.08
CA LEU A 152 -36.29 7.48 -7.96
C LEU A 152 -35.60 7.95 -9.26
N PRO A 153 -36.14 7.66 -10.45
CA PRO A 153 -35.55 8.04 -11.72
C PRO A 153 -36.00 9.44 -12.20
N GLY A 154 -35.05 10.23 -12.70
CA GLY A 154 -35.33 11.28 -13.69
C GLY A 154 -34.93 12.71 -13.32
N SER A 155 -33.73 13.15 -13.73
CA SER A 155 -33.50 14.46 -14.37
C SER A 155 -32.09 14.56 -14.95
N PRO A 156 -31.91 15.04 -16.20
CA PRO A 156 -30.60 15.23 -16.81
C PRO A 156 -29.89 16.45 -16.22
N ILE A 157 -28.63 16.26 -15.81
CA ILE A 157 -27.73 17.33 -15.35
C ILE A 157 -27.29 18.12 -16.59
N GLN A 158 -27.61 19.42 -16.64
CA GLN A 158 -27.11 20.36 -17.65
C GLN A 158 -25.73 20.84 -17.22
N HIS A 159 -24.68 20.50 -17.99
CA HIS A 159 -23.35 21.06 -17.82
C HIS A 159 -23.23 22.41 -18.54
N ASP A 160 -22.77 23.43 -17.82
CA ASP A 160 -22.48 24.77 -18.35
C ASP A 160 -21.20 24.75 -19.23
N PRO A 161 -21.29 25.08 -20.54
CA PRO A 161 -20.18 25.01 -21.48
C PRO A 161 -19.03 25.99 -21.24
N GLU A 162 -19.17 27.00 -20.37
CA GLU A 162 -18.10 27.98 -20.14
C GLU A 162 -16.93 27.46 -19.29
N ASN A 163 -17.14 26.43 -18.45
CA ASN A 163 -16.06 25.80 -17.66
C ASN A 163 -15.06 25.00 -18.51
N LEU A 164 -15.42 24.60 -19.73
CA LEU A 164 -14.59 23.76 -20.61
C LEU A 164 -13.49 24.53 -21.36
N LYS A 165 -13.57 25.87 -21.44
CA LYS A 165 -12.64 26.66 -22.26
C LYS A 165 -11.33 27.05 -21.57
N HIS A 166 -11.19 26.86 -20.26
CA HIS A 166 -9.93 27.13 -19.54
C HIS A 166 -9.07 25.88 -19.27
N GLN A 167 -9.47 24.71 -19.74
CA GLN A 167 -8.72 23.45 -19.58
C GLN A 167 -7.66 23.19 -20.67
N GLN A 168 -7.62 23.98 -21.74
CA GLN A 168 -6.88 23.59 -22.97
C GLN A 168 -5.36 23.80 -22.96
N ASN A 169 -4.76 24.43 -21.94
CA ASN A 169 -3.30 24.59 -21.83
C ASN A 169 -2.73 24.02 -20.52
N CYS A 170 -3.20 22.85 -20.12
CA CYS A 170 -2.85 22.29 -18.82
C CYS A 170 -1.63 21.35 -18.92
N GLU A 171 -0.40 21.89 -18.80
CA GLU A 171 0.78 21.10 -18.39
C GLU A 171 0.48 20.33 -17.09
N ARG A 172 -0.47 20.81 -16.28
CA ARG A 172 -0.94 20.16 -15.06
C ARG A 172 -1.83 18.92 -15.29
N CYS A 173 -2.47 18.76 -16.46
CA CYS A 173 -3.23 17.54 -16.81
C CYS A 173 -2.32 16.35 -17.13
N GLN A 174 -1.04 16.56 -17.49
CA GLN A 174 -0.08 15.45 -17.63
C GLN A 174 0.16 14.73 -16.28
N PHE A 175 0.03 15.42 -15.14
CA PHE A 175 0.27 14.81 -13.83
C PHE A 175 -0.77 13.77 -13.43
N ALA A 176 -2.02 13.91 -13.90
CA ALA A 176 -3.10 12.94 -13.69
C ALA A 176 -2.75 11.54 -14.20
N LEU A 177 -1.94 11.47 -15.27
CA LEU A 177 -1.50 10.24 -15.91
C LEU A 177 -0.17 9.70 -15.37
N THR A 178 0.49 10.37 -14.42
CA THR A 178 1.77 9.90 -13.85
C THR A 178 1.63 9.28 -12.47
N GLY A 179 0.42 9.25 -11.90
CA GLY A 179 0.17 8.71 -10.55
C GLY A 179 0.72 9.57 -9.40
N SER A 180 1.25 10.76 -9.68
CA SER A 180 1.74 11.68 -8.63
C SER A 180 0.57 12.32 -7.88
N ARG A 181 0.49 12.10 -6.57
CA ARG A 181 -0.49 12.75 -5.68
C ARG A 181 0.11 13.99 -5.05
N PHE A 182 -0.53 15.14 -5.21
CA PHE A 182 -0.17 16.38 -4.53
C PHE A 182 -1.27 16.83 -3.60
N ASN A 183 -0.90 17.57 -2.56
CA ASN A 183 -1.89 18.29 -1.77
C ASN A 183 -2.30 19.54 -2.55
N ASP A 184 -3.60 19.77 -2.62
CA ASP A 184 -4.17 21.01 -3.15
C ASP A 184 -5.23 21.54 -2.17
N LEU A 185 -5.65 22.79 -2.39
CA LEU A 185 -6.61 23.47 -1.55
C LEU A 185 -8.03 23.33 -2.12
N PHE A 186 -8.97 23.07 -1.22
CA PHE A 186 -10.39 22.90 -1.50
C PHE A 186 -11.20 23.75 -0.54
N ILE A 187 -12.33 24.29 -1.01
CA ILE A 187 -13.28 25.01 -0.17
C ILE A 187 -14.59 24.24 -0.14
N ARG A 188 -15.15 24.12 1.07
CA ARG A 188 -16.43 23.45 1.31
C ARG A 188 -17.21 24.15 2.42
N SER A 189 -18.53 24.10 2.35
CA SER A 189 -19.38 24.45 3.50
C SER A 189 -19.45 23.30 4.50
N ILE A 190 -19.57 23.60 5.78
CA ILE A 190 -19.76 22.58 6.83
C ILE A 190 -21.09 21.85 6.75
N HIS A 191 -21.99 22.24 5.85
CA HIS A 191 -23.22 21.48 5.60
C HIS A 191 -22.89 20.08 5.03
N PRO A 192 -23.51 19.00 5.55
CA PRO A 192 -23.23 17.62 5.12
C PRO A 192 -23.34 17.40 3.60
N ASP A 193 -24.29 18.07 2.97
CA ASP A 193 -24.57 17.93 1.52
C ASP A 193 -23.68 18.83 0.64
N SER A 194 -22.76 19.60 1.22
CA SER A 194 -21.85 20.46 0.46
C SER A 194 -20.77 19.65 -0.25
N VAL A 195 -20.59 19.94 -1.54
CA VAL A 195 -19.48 19.44 -2.36
C VAL A 195 -18.23 20.32 -2.16
N GLU A 196 -17.05 19.71 -2.26
CA GLU A 196 -15.76 20.41 -2.23
C GLU A 196 -15.44 21.06 -3.57
N LYS A 197 -14.96 22.31 -3.53
CA LYS A 197 -14.49 23.04 -4.71
C LYS A 197 -12.98 23.24 -4.63
N GLN A 198 -12.25 22.64 -5.56
CA GLN A 198 -10.79 22.85 -5.68
C GLN A 198 -10.46 24.29 -6.10
N ILE A 199 -9.40 24.85 -5.53
CA ILE A 199 -8.94 26.22 -5.82
C ILE A 199 -7.43 26.33 -6.14
N THR A 200 -6.64 25.27 -5.96
CA THR A 200 -5.24 25.19 -6.44
C THR A 200 -4.99 23.88 -7.18
N PHE A 201 -3.96 23.84 -8.03
CA PHE A 201 -3.68 22.70 -8.90
C PHE A 201 -2.18 22.39 -8.95
N GLY A 202 -1.76 21.25 -8.38
CA GLY A 202 -0.36 20.81 -8.39
C GLY A 202 0.58 21.62 -7.50
N GLU A 203 0.03 22.39 -6.54
CA GLU A 203 0.80 23.36 -5.75
C GLU A 203 1.53 22.72 -4.55
N ARG A 204 1.24 21.45 -4.24
CA ARG A 204 1.69 20.76 -3.01
C ARG A 204 1.37 21.62 -1.78
N ALA A 205 0.17 22.20 -1.78
CA ALA A 205 -0.28 23.21 -0.83
C ALA A 205 -0.51 22.61 0.56
N LYS A 206 0.00 23.27 1.59
CA LYS A 206 -0.08 22.86 3.00
C LYS A 206 -0.47 24.04 3.88
N ASN A 207 -1.02 23.73 5.05
CA ASN A 207 -1.31 24.67 6.14
C ASN A 207 -1.97 25.98 5.66
N PRO A 208 -3.16 25.91 5.02
CA PRO A 208 -3.85 27.11 4.60
C PRO A 208 -4.27 27.96 5.81
N ALA A 209 -4.35 29.27 5.60
CA ALA A 209 -4.95 30.22 6.55
C ALA A 209 -5.73 31.31 5.81
N TRP A 210 -7.00 31.47 6.17
CA TRP A 210 -7.92 32.41 5.56
C TRP A 210 -7.67 33.81 6.14
N ALA A 211 -7.58 34.82 5.26
CA ALA A 211 -7.46 36.20 5.73
C ALA A 211 -8.74 36.62 6.47
N PRO A 212 -8.64 37.47 7.52
CA PRO A 212 -9.81 37.99 8.24
C PRO A 212 -10.84 38.69 7.34
N THR A 213 -10.38 39.26 6.22
CA THR A 213 -11.19 39.92 5.19
C THR A 213 -11.97 38.94 4.29
N GLY A 214 -11.60 37.66 4.26
CA GLY A 214 -12.29 36.62 3.49
C GLY A 214 -11.92 36.55 2.00
N ASP A 215 -11.15 37.51 1.49
CA ASP A 215 -10.82 37.70 0.08
C ASP A 215 -9.63 36.87 -0.42
N LYS A 216 -8.77 36.41 0.49
CA LYS A 216 -7.53 35.67 0.18
C LYS A 216 -7.19 34.63 1.23
N ILE A 217 -6.41 33.63 0.82
CA ILE A 217 -5.91 32.54 1.66
C ILE A 217 -4.40 32.47 1.45
N VAL A 218 -3.63 32.46 2.54
CA VAL A 218 -2.20 32.13 2.50
C VAL A 218 -2.03 30.62 2.67
N TYR A 219 -1.04 30.05 2.00
CA TYR A 219 -0.66 28.65 2.19
C TYR A 219 0.83 28.45 1.93
N VAL A 220 1.34 27.31 2.38
CA VAL A 220 2.71 26.86 2.11
C VAL A 220 2.73 26.00 0.85
N THR A 221 3.60 26.30 -0.10
CA THR A 221 3.90 25.46 -1.27
C THR A 221 5.27 24.79 -1.12
N LEU A 222 5.47 23.63 -1.75
CA LEU A 222 6.76 22.94 -1.81
C LEU A 222 7.22 22.83 -3.26
N HIS A 223 8.41 23.37 -3.55
CA HIS A 223 9.07 23.21 -4.83
C HIS A 223 10.56 22.94 -4.61
N ASP A 224 11.07 21.87 -5.20
CA ASP A 224 12.49 21.47 -5.13
C ASP A 224 13.06 21.47 -3.70
N GLY A 225 12.35 20.78 -2.79
CA GLY A 225 12.74 20.67 -1.38
C GLY A 225 12.62 21.97 -0.56
N THR A 226 12.17 23.08 -1.15
CA THR A 226 12.07 24.40 -0.51
C THR A 226 10.63 24.83 -0.38
N ASN A 227 10.25 25.33 0.81
CA ASN A 227 8.93 25.87 1.06
C ASN A 227 8.88 27.37 0.86
N ASN A 228 7.74 27.85 0.35
CA ASN A 228 7.45 29.27 0.21
C ASN A 228 5.99 29.55 0.57
N LEU A 229 5.70 30.82 0.87
CA LEU A 229 4.34 31.31 1.08
C LEU A 229 3.75 31.79 -0.25
N LYS A 230 2.52 31.37 -0.51
CA LYS A 230 1.70 31.84 -1.62
C LYS A 230 0.33 32.31 -1.13
N LEU A 231 -0.27 33.22 -1.88
CA LEU A 231 -1.68 33.58 -1.76
C LEU A 231 -2.50 32.89 -2.85
N VAL A 232 -3.77 32.64 -2.56
CA VAL A 232 -4.81 32.32 -3.55
C VAL A 232 -6.09 33.09 -3.21
N TYR A 233 -6.84 33.52 -4.23
CA TYR A 233 -8.10 34.23 -4.05
C TYR A 233 -9.29 33.26 -4.22
N PRO A 234 -10.08 32.97 -3.17
CA PRO A 234 -11.16 31.97 -3.19
C PRO A 234 -12.20 32.12 -4.31
N GLN A 235 -12.40 33.35 -4.80
CA GLN A 235 -13.37 33.64 -5.86
C GLN A 235 -12.86 33.24 -7.25
N TYR A 236 -11.54 33.15 -7.43
CA TYR A 236 -10.89 32.89 -8.71
C TYR A 236 -9.97 31.68 -8.57
N PRO A 237 -10.42 30.46 -8.93
CA PRO A 237 -9.59 29.27 -8.88
C PRO A 237 -8.24 29.48 -9.59
N ASP A 238 -7.17 28.95 -9.00
CA ASP A 238 -5.79 29.03 -9.52
C ASP A 238 -5.17 30.44 -9.60
N SER A 239 -5.81 31.44 -9.01
CA SER A 239 -5.25 32.80 -8.90
C SER A 239 -4.14 32.87 -7.82
N THR A 240 -2.99 32.28 -8.10
CA THR A 240 -1.89 32.19 -7.11
C THR A 240 -0.88 33.34 -7.23
N GLU A 241 -0.40 33.84 -6.10
CA GLU A 241 0.67 34.82 -6.02
C GLU A 241 1.76 34.34 -5.06
N ILE A 242 3.03 34.36 -5.48
CA ILE A 242 4.16 34.04 -4.59
C ILE A 242 4.60 35.27 -3.77
N LEU A 243 4.73 35.05 -2.46
CA LEU A 243 5.13 36.09 -1.50
C LEU A 243 6.63 36.01 -1.17
N THR A 244 7.18 34.79 -1.07
CA THR A 244 8.56 34.55 -0.63
C THR A 244 9.33 33.71 -1.64
N HIS A 245 10.65 33.93 -1.72
CA HIS A 245 11.61 33.07 -2.42
C HIS A 245 12.76 32.76 -1.47
N PHE A 246 12.56 31.75 -0.62
CA PHE A 246 13.54 31.35 0.38
C PHE A 246 14.75 30.62 -0.22
N SER A 247 15.85 30.61 0.53
CA SER A 247 17.04 29.84 0.17
C SER A 247 16.75 28.34 0.09
N PRO A 248 17.46 27.59 -0.77
CA PRO A 248 17.28 26.16 -0.91
C PRO A 248 17.27 25.40 0.42
N GLY A 249 16.29 24.51 0.61
CA GLY A 249 16.13 23.68 1.80
C GLY A 249 15.32 24.33 2.94
N THR A 250 15.00 25.62 2.84
CA THR A 250 14.16 26.30 3.84
C THR A 250 12.80 25.61 3.95
N GLN A 251 12.40 25.26 5.18
CA GLN A 251 11.07 24.71 5.46
C GLN A 251 10.20 25.78 6.13
N VAL A 252 8.94 25.90 5.74
CA VAL A 252 7.97 26.87 6.27
C VAL A 252 6.75 26.07 6.69
N PHE A 253 6.14 26.38 7.84
CA PHE A 253 5.04 25.55 8.33
C PHE A 253 3.74 26.29 8.56
N SER A 254 3.50 26.89 9.72
CA SER A 254 2.13 27.24 10.17
C SER A 254 1.84 28.74 9.96
N PRO A 255 1.50 29.24 8.75
CA PRO A 255 1.18 30.65 8.56
C PRO A 255 -0.15 31.00 9.21
N ARG A 256 -0.21 32.19 9.80
CA ARG A 256 -1.40 32.79 10.41
C ARG A 256 -1.42 34.28 10.11
N TRP A 257 -2.62 34.80 9.88
CA TRP A 257 -2.82 36.23 9.70
C TRP A 257 -2.83 36.92 11.06
N VAL A 258 -2.00 37.96 11.22
CA VAL A 258 -2.07 38.88 12.36
C VAL A 258 -3.20 39.88 12.11
N ASP A 259 -3.25 40.41 10.89
CA ASP A 259 -4.29 41.31 10.38
C ASP A 259 -4.54 41.02 8.88
N SER A 260 -5.05 41.98 8.09
CA SER A 260 -5.32 41.78 6.65
C SER A 260 -4.09 41.89 5.73
N THR A 261 -2.92 42.22 6.31
CA THR A 261 -1.67 42.58 5.62
C THR A 261 -0.43 41.87 6.19
N HIS A 262 -0.44 41.48 7.46
CA HIS A 262 0.68 40.82 8.11
C HIS A 262 0.43 39.32 8.32
N ILE A 263 1.43 38.52 7.99
CA ILE A 263 1.42 37.06 8.16
C ILE A 263 2.57 36.68 9.08
N VAL A 264 2.25 36.03 10.18
CA VAL A 264 3.23 35.36 11.05
C VAL A 264 3.29 33.90 10.67
N PHE A 265 4.48 33.31 10.73
CA PHE A 265 4.70 31.91 10.44
C PHE A 265 5.99 31.47 11.11
N ASP A 266 6.20 30.18 11.12
CA ASP A 266 7.45 29.60 11.57
C ASP A 266 8.18 28.93 10.41
N TYR A 267 9.50 28.88 10.51
CA TYR A 267 10.36 28.41 9.43
C TYR A 267 11.71 27.92 9.97
N VAL A 268 12.36 27.05 9.19
CA VAL A 268 13.70 26.52 9.47
C VAL A 268 14.58 26.89 8.28
N THR A 269 15.59 27.72 8.52
CA THR A 269 16.68 28.00 7.56
C THR A 269 17.88 27.08 7.76
N ASP A 270 18.08 26.62 9.00
CA ASP A 270 19.30 25.98 9.46
C ASP A 270 19.03 24.87 10.48
N TYR A 271 19.07 25.16 11.80
CA TYR A 271 18.94 24.13 12.84
C TYR A 271 17.59 24.11 13.55
N ASN A 272 17.18 25.27 14.04
CA ASN A 272 15.98 25.40 14.83
C ASN A 272 14.88 26.07 14.00
N ARG A 273 13.66 25.86 14.42
CA ARG A 273 12.51 26.58 13.89
C ARG A 273 12.41 27.91 14.64
N ASP A 274 12.25 28.98 13.90
CA ASP A 274 12.09 30.35 14.41
C ASP A 274 10.78 30.93 13.85
N ILE A 275 10.26 31.96 14.50
CA ILE A 275 9.02 32.64 14.12
C ILE A 275 9.36 33.95 13.39
N GLY A 276 8.87 34.06 12.16
CA GLY A 276 9.00 35.23 11.29
C GLY A 276 7.68 35.91 11.03
N ILE A 277 7.75 37.20 10.69
CA ILE A 277 6.60 37.97 10.20
C ILE A 277 6.94 38.63 8.86
N ILE A 278 5.96 38.67 7.96
CA ILE A 278 6.00 39.42 6.70
C ILE A 278 4.84 40.40 6.61
N ASP A 279 5.07 41.54 5.95
CA ASP A 279 4.05 42.45 5.48
C ASP A 279 3.87 42.23 3.97
N ILE A 280 2.67 41.84 3.53
CA ILE A 280 2.38 41.56 2.12
C ILE A 280 2.42 42.82 1.24
N LEU A 281 2.34 44.02 1.85
CA LEU A 281 2.43 45.30 1.15
C LEU A 281 3.87 45.82 1.07
N ALA A 282 4.83 45.16 1.75
CA ALA A 282 6.22 45.55 1.71
C ALA A 282 6.78 45.46 0.27
N LYS A 283 7.71 46.37 -0.05
CA LYS A 283 8.42 46.32 -1.33
C LYS A 283 9.19 45.00 -1.44
N LYS A 284 8.84 44.20 -2.45
CA LYS A 284 9.61 43.01 -2.80
C LYS A 284 11.03 43.41 -3.19
N SER A 285 12.02 42.66 -2.73
CA SER A 285 13.44 42.86 -3.04
C SER A 285 13.95 41.76 -3.98
N GLY A 286 14.81 42.10 -4.94
CA GLY A 286 15.34 41.18 -5.96
C GLY A 286 15.27 41.74 -7.38
N GLU A 287 15.95 41.10 -8.33
CA GLU A 287 15.87 41.39 -9.78
C GLU A 287 15.06 40.28 -10.49
N GLY A 288 14.26 40.65 -11.49
CA GLY A 288 13.50 39.68 -12.30
C GLY A 288 12.33 39.00 -11.58
N SER A 289 12.12 37.70 -11.85
CA SER A 289 11.02 36.87 -11.31
C SER A 289 11.21 36.41 -9.85
N GLU A 290 12.29 36.81 -9.19
CA GLU A 290 12.65 36.41 -7.81
C GLU A 290 12.34 37.51 -6.76
N GLN A 291 11.41 38.40 -7.08
CA GLN A 291 10.94 39.42 -6.15
C GLN A 291 10.35 38.76 -4.88
N SER A 292 11.03 38.92 -3.74
CA SER A 292 10.64 38.28 -2.48
C SER A 292 10.47 39.27 -1.33
N ILE A 293 9.52 38.96 -0.45
CA ILE A 293 9.41 39.59 0.86
C ILE A 293 10.31 38.82 1.83
N LYS A 294 11.25 39.52 2.47
CA LYS A 294 12.10 38.92 3.50
C LYS A 294 11.36 38.90 4.84
N PRO A 295 11.30 37.76 5.55
CA PRO A 295 10.76 37.76 6.90
C PRO A 295 11.66 38.57 7.83
N LYS A 296 11.01 39.21 8.79
CA LYS A 296 11.64 39.72 9.99
C LYS A 296 11.50 38.65 11.08
N SER A 297 12.60 38.15 11.63
CA SER A 297 12.54 37.27 12.81
C SER A 297 12.01 38.05 14.02
N LEU A 298 11.18 37.39 14.82
CA LEU A 298 10.56 37.98 16.02
C LEU A 298 11.32 37.68 17.30
N LEU A 299 12.10 36.59 17.34
CA LEU A 299 12.59 36.01 18.59
C LEU A 299 14.10 35.73 18.59
N GLU A 300 14.72 35.51 17.41
CA GLU A 300 16.17 35.33 17.17
C GLU A 300 16.91 34.59 18.30
N ASN A 301 16.53 33.35 18.59
CA ASN A 301 17.15 32.59 19.66
C ASN A 301 17.56 31.16 19.27
N ARG A 302 18.16 30.47 20.25
CA ARG A 302 18.75 29.13 20.07
C ARG A 302 17.77 27.98 20.35
N TRP A 303 16.52 28.28 20.68
CA TRP A 303 15.50 27.29 20.99
C TRP A 303 14.61 27.07 19.80
N ASP A 304 13.73 26.09 19.92
CA ASP A 304 12.81 25.71 18.87
C ASP A 304 11.43 26.33 19.15
N GLU A 305 10.98 27.19 18.22
CA GLU A 305 9.78 28.00 18.35
C GLU A 305 8.84 27.75 17.17
N ARG A 306 7.59 27.39 17.47
CA ARG A 306 6.69 26.79 16.50
C ARG A 306 5.26 27.22 16.71
N ASP A 307 4.48 27.08 15.63
CA ASP A 307 3.03 27.18 15.62
C ASP A 307 2.53 28.52 16.21
N PRO A 308 2.92 29.66 15.60
CA PRO A 308 2.50 30.98 16.07
C PRO A 308 0.99 31.15 15.92
N TYR A 309 0.35 31.68 16.95
CA TYR A 309 -1.05 32.08 16.99
C TYR A 309 -1.14 33.55 17.45
N PRO A 310 -1.44 34.50 16.54
CA PRO A 310 -1.65 35.89 16.92
C PRO A 310 -3.01 36.04 17.60
N VAL A 311 -3.03 36.41 18.87
CA VAL A 311 -4.26 36.75 19.61
C VAL A 311 -4.76 38.13 19.18
N ASN A 312 -3.82 39.04 18.91
CA ASN A 312 -4.02 40.37 18.35
C ASN A 312 -2.66 40.94 17.87
N ASP A 313 -2.64 42.17 17.37
CA ASP A 313 -1.45 42.87 16.86
C ASP A 313 -0.29 43.02 17.88
N SER A 314 -0.52 42.75 19.17
CA SER A 314 0.49 42.91 20.23
C SER A 314 0.79 41.62 21.00
N ILE A 315 -0.05 40.60 20.91
CA ILE A 315 0.07 39.37 21.70
C ILE A 315 0.17 38.17 20.77
N LEU A 316 1.26 37.42 20.92
CA LEU A 316 1.53 36.17 20.22
C LEU A 316 1.55 35.02 21.21
N VAL A 317 0.86 33.93 20.87
CA VAL A 317 0.93 32.66 21.58
C VAL A 317 1.64 31.64 20.68
N TYR A 318 2.54 30.83 21.22
CA TYR A 318 3.33 29.89 20.42
C TYR A 318 3.89 28.75 21.28
N SER A 319 4.39 27.70 20.63
CA SER A 319 5.06 26.58 21.27
C SER A 319 6.58 26.82 21.33
N HIS A 320 7.20 26.55 22.48
CA HIS A 320 8.63 26.81 22.69
C HIS A 320 9.26 25.74 23.61
N ASP A 321 10.46 25.24 23.26
CA ASP A 321 11.15 24.14 23.94
C ASP A 321 12.29 24.52 24.91
N LYS A 322 12.37 25.76 25.41
CA LYS A 322 13.49 26.21 26.27
C LYS A 322 13.76 25.36 27.53
N THR A 323 12.76 24.62 28.00
CA THR A 323 12.87 23.70 29.15
C THR A 323 13.29 22.28 28.75
N GLY A 324 13.31 21.96 27.45
CA GLY A 324 13.42 20.61 26.89
C GLY A 324 12.06 19.94 26.64
N VAL A 325 10.96 20.54 27.11
CA VAL A 325 9.58 20.14 26.79
C VAL A 325 8.86 21.33 26.17
N PHE A 326 8.24 21.11 25.01
CA PHE A 326 7.44 22.13 24.36
C PHE A 326 6.27 22.54 25.25
N ASN A 327 6.19 23.83 25.55
CA ASN A 327 5.07 24.43 26.29
C ASN A 327 4.51 25.60 25.50
N ILE A 328 3.28 26.00 25.81
CA ILE A 328 2.64 27.17 25.23
C ILE A 328 3.07 28.41 26.00
N TYR A 329 3.55 29.42 25.28
CA TYR A 329 3.97 30.71 25.83
C TYR A 329 3.13 31.82 25.23
N GLN A 330 2.93 32.87 26.02
CA GLN A 330 2.36 34.13 25.56
C GLN A 330 3.44 35.21 25.63
N ARG A 331 3.63 35.93 24.53
CA ARG A 331 4.58 37.03 24.44
C ARG A 331 3.92 38.31 23.94
N ASN A 332 4.27 39.41 24.59
CA ASN A 332 3.95 40.74 24.11
C ASN A 332 4.99 41.20 23.08
N LEU A 333 4.58 41.38 21.84
CA LEU A 333 5.45 41.75 20.72
C LEU A 333 6.05 43.17 20.85
N LYS A 334 5.45 44.04 21.67
CA LYS A 334 5.93 45.41 21.89
C LYS A 334 6.94 45.50 23.03
N THR A 335 6.70 44.79 24.13
CA THR A 335 7.55 44.85 25.33
C THR A 335 8.58 43.72 25.41
N GLY A 336 8.37 42.63 24.68
CA GLY A 336 9.16 41.40 24.77
C GLY A 336 8.88 40.56 26.02
N ALA A 337 7.93 40.97 26.87
CA ALA A 337 7.54 40.20 28.06
C ALA A 337 6.90 38.88 27.66
N GLU A 338 7.31 37.79 28.30
CA GLU A 338 6.91 36.42 27.97
C GLU A 338 6.59 35.64 29.25
N VAL A 339 5.51 34.86 29.24
CA VAL A 339 5.12 33.94 30.31
C VAL A 339 4.69 32.59 29.72
N ALA A 340 4.90 31.51 30.46
CA ALA A 340 4.36 30.20 30.08
C ALA A 340 2.88 30.14 30.46
N LEU A 341 2.03 29.71 29.53
CA LEU A 341 0.61 29.41 29.79
C LEU A 341 0.41 27.96 30.20
N SER A 342 1.25 27.04 29.70
CA SER A 342 1.21 25.62 30.04
C SER A 342 2.49 25.17 30.73
N HIS A 343 2.37 24.13 31.55
CA HIS A 343 3.51 23.35 32.04
C HIS A 343 3.15 21.86 31.97
N VAL A 344 3.60 21.17 30.93
CA VAL A 344 3.23 19.78 30.65
C VAL A 344 4.44 18.84 30.63
N VAL A 345 4.19 17.54 30.73
CA VAL A 345 5.23 16.50 30.79
C VAL A 345 5.68 16.03 29.39
N GLY A 346 4.77 15.96 28.42
CA GLY A 346 5.05 15.42 27.09
C GLY A 346 5.40 16.50 26.06
N GLY A 347 4.44 17.38 25.76
CA GLY A 347 4.66 18.58 24.94
C GLY A 347 3.34 19.21 24.48
N ALA A 348 3.30 20.52 24.36
CA ALA A 348 2.13 21.29 23.92
C ALA A 348 2.44 22.08 22.63
N PHE A 349 1.59 21.92 21.62
CA PHE A 349 1.80 22.38 20.25
C PHE A 349 0.52 22.99 19.68
N GLN A 350 0.65 23.74 18.58
CA GLN A 350 -0.50 24.25 17.80
C GLN A 350 -1.58 24.91 18.67
N PRO A 351 -1.21 25.94 19.46
CA PRO A 351 -2.14 26.61 20.34
C PRO A 351 -3.17 27.44 19.57
N GLU A 352 -4.35 27.58 20.15
CA GLU A 352 -5.35 28.55 19.77
C GLU A 352 -5.98 29.10 21.05
N LEU A 353 -5.84 30.42 21.27
CA LEU A 353 -6.32 31.11 22.46
C LEU A 353 -7.43 32.09 22.07
N ILE A 354 -8.67 31.79 22.46
CA ILE A 354 -9.81 32.67 22.25
C ILE A 354 -10.38 33.06 23.61
N LYS A 355 -10.47 34.38 23.85
CA LYS A 355 -10.83 34.95 25.16
C LYS A 355 -9.89 34.41 26.24
N ASP A 356 -10.39 33.50 27.06
CA ASP A 356 -9.74 32.94 28.24
C ASP A 356 -9.61 31.40 28.14
N ASP A 357 -9.87 30.83 26.96
CA ASP A 357 -9.80 29.39 26.69
C ASP A 357 -8.65 29.07 25.72
N LEU A 358 -7.65 28.37 26.22
CA LEU A 358 -6.53 27.85 25.43
C LEU A 358 -6.83 26.40 25.01
N VAL A 359 -6.94 26.14 23.71
CA VAL A 359 -6.93 24.78 23.15
C VAL A 359 -5.63 24.51 22.43
N TYR A 360 -5.11 23.29 22.54
CA TYR A 360 -3.81 22.93 21.96
C TYR A 360 -3.68 21.44 21.72
N SER A 361 -2.73 21.07 20.87
CA SER A 361 -2.34 19.67 20.66
C SER A 361 -1.34 19.23 21.72
N LEU A 362 -1.73 18.29 22.59
CA LEU A 362 -0.89 17.72 23.64
C LEU A 362 -0.32 16.38 23.19
N TYR A 363 1.01 16.27 23.15
CA TYR A 363 1.71 15.01 22.95
C TYR A 363 1.90 14.28 24.28
N ASP A 364 1.46 13.02 24.36
CA ASP A 364 1.72 12.12 25.49
C ASP A 364 2.17 10.73 25.01
N SER A 365 2.25 9.75 25.93
CA SER A 365 2.68 8.38 25.62
C SER A 365 1.85 7.64 24.56
N LEU A 366 0.64 8.12 24.25
CA LEU A 366 -0.29 7.51 23.29
C LEU A 366 -0.34 8.25 21.95
N GLY A 367 0.19 9.48 21.88
CA GLY A 367 0.23 10.30 20.67
C GLY A 367 -0.24 11.73 20.91
N PHE A 368 -0.72 12.38 19.85
CA PHE A 368 -1.27 13.74 19.95
C PHE A 368 -2.76 13.72 20.31
N ASN A 369 -3.13 14.53 21.29
CA ASN A 369 -4.48 14.72 21.82
C ASN A 369 -4.89 16.19 21.70
N ILE A 370 -6.17 16.51 21.76
CA ILE A 370 -6.62 17.89 21.94
C ILE A 370 -6.92 18.12 23.42
N ALA A 371 -6.24 19.11 24.01
CA ALA A 371 -6.40 19.51 25.41
C ALA A 371 -6.88 20.97 25.52
N GLN A 372 -7.43 21.31 26.68
CA GLN A 372 -7.90 22.64 27.02
C GLN A 372 -7.36 23.10 28.39
N LEU A 373 -7.11 24.40 28.52
CA LEU A 373 -6.85 25.10 29.77
C LEU A 373 -7.70 26.36 29.84
N GLY A 374 -8.34 26.61 30.97
CA GLY A 374 -8.97 27.91 31.26
C GLY A 374 -7.97 28.91 31.87
N GLN A 375 -8.26 30.20 31.80
CA GLN A 375 -7.39 31.27 32.31
C GLN A 375 -6.97 31.10 33.77
N ASP A 376 -7.86 30.63 34.65
CA ASP A 376 -7.56 30.39 36.07
C ASP A 376 -6.58 29.22 36.29
N GLU A 377 -6.36 28.41 35.26
CA GLU A 377 -5.47 27.23 35.27
C GLU A 377 -4.15 27.47 34.52
N PHE A 378 -3.98 28.65 33.91
CA PHE A 378 -2.74 29.00 33.25
C PHE A 378 -1.59 29.07 34.25
N PHE A 379 -0.41 28.58 33.83
CA PHE A 379 0.79 28.62 34.66
C PHE A 379 1.20 30.06 35.00
N ASN A 380 1.13 30.98 34.02
CA ASN A 380 1.34 32.43 34.16
C ASN A 380 2.65 32.86 34.86
N ASP A 381 3.70 32.06 34.75
CA ASP A 381 5.02 32.35 35.30
C ASP A 381 6.13 31.95 34.31
N SER A 382 7.39 32.24 34.65
CA SER A 382 8.56 31.85 33.89
C SER A 382 9.01 30.44 34.23
N LEU A 383 9.12 29.58 33.23
CA LEU A 383 9.78 28.28 33.37
C LEU A 383 11.29 28.41 33.20
N SER A 384 12.06 27.76 34.08
CA SER A 384 13.51 27.79 34.07
C SER A 384 14.10 27.07 32.87
N GLU A 385 15.11 27.67 32.24
CA GLU A 385 15.90 27.02 31.19
C GLU A 385 16.69 25.84 31.78
N SER A 386 16.30 24.62 31.41
CA SER A 386 16.96 23.38 31.87
C SER A 386 17.70 22.65 30.77
N PHE A 387 17.55 23.08 29.52
CA PHE A 387 17.99 22.31 28.36
C PHE A 387 19.10 23.01 27.58
N SER A 388 20.23 22.30 27.43
CA SER A 388 21.38 22.75 26.64
C SER A 388 21.58 21.78 25.48
N ARG A 389 21.19 22.17 24.26
CA ARG A 389 21.60 21.46 23.03
C ARG A 389 22.96 21.99 22.60
N HIS A 390 23.90 21.08 22.35
CA HIS A 390 25.08 21.39 21.58
C HIS A 390 24.71 21.31 20.10
N LEU A 391 24.40 22.44 19.48
CA LEU A 391 24.17 22.49 18.04
C LEU A 391 25.54 22.36 17.35
N PRO A 392 25.81 21.31 16.56
CA PRO A 392 27.07 21.21 15.84
C PRO A 392 27.23 22.43 14.93
N ARG A 393 28.47 22.86 14.65
CA ARG A 393 28.68 23.92 13.65
C ARG A 393 28.69 23.26 12.27
N ARG A 394 27.73 23.59 11.41
CA ARG A 394 27.71 23.11 10.03
C ARG A 394 28.56 24.03 9.16
N ASP A 395 29.70 23.52 8.74
CA ASP A 395 30.51 24.10 7.67
C ASP A 395 30.14 23.41 6.35
N TRP A 396 28.88 23.58 5.93
CA TRP A 396 28.48 23.14 4.60
C TRP A 396 29.03 24.17 3.62
N SER A 397 30.01 23.78 2.81
CA SER A 397 30.32 24.53 1.61
C SER A 397 29.10 24.47 0.70
N SER A 398 28.33 25.57 0.61
CA SER A 398 27.39 25.73 -0.48
C SER A 398 28.20 25.56 -1.76
N HIS A 399 27.90 24.52 -2.52
CA HIS A 399 28.54 24.35 -3.81
C HIS A 399 28.00 25.48 -4.68
N THR A 400 28.82 26.52 -4.87
CA THR A 400 28.50 27.68 -5.72
C THR A 400 28.54 27.33 -7.21
N THR A 401 28.85 26.07 -7.55
CA THR A 401 28.79 25.56 -8.91
C THR A 401 27.33 25.48 -9.34
N SER A 402 26.90 26.46 -10.13
CA SER A 402 25.69 26.33 -10.95
C SER A 402 25.89 25.15 -11.90
N LEU A 403 25.33 24.00 -11.57
CA LEU A 403 25.29 22.85 -12.47
C LEU A 403 24.31 23.19 -13.60
N ALA A 404 24.71 22.94 -14.84
CA ALA A 404 23.79 23.05 -15.96
C ALA A 404 22.71 21.96 -15.80
N SER A 405 21.44 22.36 -15.87
CA SER A 405 20.34 21.39 -15.93
C SER A 405 20.36 20.72 -17.29
N GLU A 406 20.47 19.39 -17.31
CA GLU A 406 20.30 18.57 -18.51
C GLU A 406 19.05 17.70 -18.35
N PRO A 407 18.32 17.40 -19.45
CA PRO A 407 17.24 16.42 -19.40
C PRO A 407 17.73 15.10 -18.81
N TYR A 408 16.90 14.47 -17.99
CA TYR A 408 17.26 13.21 -17.37
C TYR A 408 17.54 12.15 -18.45
N ALA A 409 18.76 11.62 -18.45
CA ALA A 409 19.12 10.45 -19.23
C ALA A 409 18.91 9.21 -18.35
N THR A 410 18.26 8.18 -18.90
CA THR A 410 18.02 6.90 -18.22
C THR A 410 19.31 6.36 -17.61
N ARG A 411 19.30 6.13 -16.30
CA ARG A 411 20.41 5.56 -15.54
C ARG A 411 19.92 4.32 -14.82
N TYR A 412 20.61 3.20 -15.06
CA TYR A 412 20.34 1.96 -14.37
C TYR A 412 21.16 1.89 -13.08
N GLY A 413 20.53 1.40 -12.02
CA GLY A 413 21.25 0.88 -10.87
C GLY A 413 22.12 -0.32 -11.28
N PRO A 414 23.10 -0.70 -10.45
CA PRO A 414 23.87 -1.91 -10.68
C PRO A 414 22.94 -3.13 -10.75
N MET A 415 23.31 -4.13 -11.56
CA MET A 415 22.59 -5.40 -11.59
C MET A 415 22.91 -6.18 -10.32
N PHE A 416 21.89 -6.47 -9.52
CA PHE A 416 21.99 -7.31 -8.35
C PHE A 416 21.82 -8.77 -8.77
N ILE A 417 22.67 -9.66 -8.26
CA ILE A 417 22.56 -11.10 -8.47
C ILE A 417 22.43 -11.75 -7.10
N LEU A 418 21.32 -12.47 -6.89
CA LEU A 418 21.00 -13.15 -5.64
C LEU A 418 21.07 -14.66 -5.87
N PRO A 419 21.98 -15.39 -5.18
CA PRO A 419 22.00 -16.85 -5.28
C PRO A 419 20.69 -17.43 -4.73
N ARG A 420 20.19 -18.48 -5.39
CA ARG A 420 18.97 -19.19 -5.05
C ARG A 420 19.24 -20.68 -4.93
N LEU A 421 18.54 -21.32 -4.01
CA LEU A 421 18.44 -22.78 -3.94
C LEU A 421 16.98 -23.17 -3.86
N GLN A 422 16.46 -23.80 -4.91
CA GLN A 422 15.12 -24.36 -4.95
C GLN A 422 15.17 -25.86 -4.64
N ILE A 423 14.20 -26.33 -3.85
CA ILE A 423 14.05 -27.73 -3.47
C ILE A 423 12.63 -28.16 -3.84
N ASP A 424 12.52 -28.99 -4.86
CA ASP A 424 11.24 -29.53 -5.32
C ASP A 424 11.04 -30.96 -4.80
N ILE A 425 9.79 -31.35 -4.58
CA ILE A 425 9.42 -32.72 -4.20
C ILE A 425 8.62 -33.30 -5.36
N ASP A 426 9.21 -34.25 -6.06
CA ASP A 426 8.50 -35.08 -7.04
C ASP A 426 7.65 -36.10 -6.29
N GLN A 427 6.36 -35.79 -6.18
CA GLN A 427 5.38 -36.64 -5.47
C GLN A 427 5.15 -37.97 -6.17
N SER A 428 5.28 -38.04 -7.50
CA SER A 428 5.10 -39.28 -8.25
C SER A 428 6.17 -40.31 -7.91
N LYS A 429 7.39 -39.84 -7.59
CA LYS A 429 8.58 -40.69 -7.40
C LYS A 429 9.16 -40.64 -5.99
N HIS A 430 8.54 -39.89 -5.09
CA HIS A 430 9.04 -39.66 -3.73
C HIS A 430 10.50 -39.16 -3.70
N LYS A 431 10.87 -38.30 -4.66
CA LYS A 431 12.25 -37.80 -4.83
C LYS A 431 12.34 -36.31 -4.57
N THR A 432 13.40 -35.89 -3.89
CA THR A 432 13.76 -34.49 -3.71
C THR A 432 14.70 -34.04 -4.82
N ILE A 433 14.35 -32.96 -5.52
CA ILE A 433 15.14 -32.35 -6.58
C ILE A 433 15.71 -31.03 -6.06
N VAL A 434 17.03 -30.92 -6.03
CA VAL A 434 17.71 -29.69 -5.63
C VAL A 434 18.16 -28.93 -6.88
N LYS A 435 17.79 -27.66 -6.97
CA LYS A 435 18.06 -26.75 -8.09
C LYS A 435 18.81 -25.51 -7.61
N PRO A 436 20.15 -25.49 -7.66
CA PRO A 436 20.89 -24.24 -7.51
C PRO A 436 20.58 -23.29 -8.68
N GLY A 437 20.56 -22.01 -8.38
CA GLY A 437 20.25 -20.98 -9.35
C GLY A 437 20.56 -19.57 -8.85
N PHE A 438 20.01 -18.59 -9.55
CA PHE A 438 20.11 -17.19 -9.15
C PHE A 438 18.91 -16.41 -9.66
N PHE A 439 18.58 -15.35 -8.93
CA PHE A 439 17.80 -14.23 -9.46
C PHE A 439 18.75 -13.09 -9.83
N PHE A 440 18.36 -12.30 -10.80
CA PHE A 440 18.97 -11.01 -11.06
C PHE A 440 17.89 -9.94 -11.19
N PHE A 441 18.20 -8.72 -10.79
CA PHE A 441 17.33 -7.58 -11.05
C PHE A 441 18.11 -6.26 -11.14
N SER A 442 17.55 -5.30 -11.86
CA SER A 442 18.03 -3.93 -11.95
C SER A 442 16.84 -3.01 -12.19
N ASN A 443 16.83 -1.89 -11.48
CA ASN A 443 15.87 -0.82 -11.68
C ASN A 443 16.59 0.42 -12.20
N GLU A 444 15.90 1.14 -13.06
CA GLU A 444 16.20 2.52 -13.40
C GLU A 444 16.08 3.40 -12.14
N ILE A 445 16.90 4.45 -11.99
CA ILE A 445 16.96 5.24 -10.74
C ILE A 445 15.62 5.93 -10.41
N LEU A 446 14.83 6.29 -11.42
CA LEU A 446 13.47 6.83 -11.25
C LEU A 446 12.39 5.73 -11.38
N ASP A 447 12.78 4.46 -11.38
CA ASP A 447 11.92 3.27 -11.48
C ASP A 447 11.05 3.21 -12.74
N ASN A 448 11.47 3.92 -13.80
CA ASN A 448 10.81 3.90 -15.10
C ASN A 448 10.95 2.55 -15.82
N TYR A 449 11.98 1.77 -15.49
CA TYR A 449 12.22 0.45 -16.04
C TYR A 449 12.66 -0.53 -14.95
N LEU A 450 12.05 -1.71 -14.94
CA LEU A 450 12.42 -2.84 -14.11
C LEU A 450 12.80 -3.99 -15.04
N LEU A 451 13.98 -4.56 -14.80
CA LEU A 451 14.39 -5.85 -15.36
C LEU A 451 14.61 -6.82 -14.22
N MET A 452 13.94 -7.97 -14.26
CA MET A 452 14.15 -9.05 -13.31
C MET A 452 14.15 -10.38 -14.05
N GLY A 453 14.91 -11.35 -13.57
CA GLY A 453 14.87 -12.70 -14.10
C GLY A 453 15.59 -13.68 -13.21
N GLY A 454 15.64 -14.92 -13.64
CA GLY A 454 16.37 -15.95 -12.93
C GLY A 454 16.48 -17.24 -13.69
N ALA A 455 17.39 -18.07 -13.21
CA ALA A 455 17.68 -19.38 -13.77
C ALA A 455 17.99 -20.37 -12.65
N ASP A 456 17.35 -21.54 -12.69
CA ASP A 456 17.61 -22.66 -11.79
C ASP A 456 17.82 -23.94 -12.58
N VAL A 457 18.83 -24.71 -12.19
CA VAL A 457 19.17 -25.99 -12.85
C VAL A 457 19.20 -27.10 -11.81
N GLY A 458 18.31 -28.07 -11.97
CA GLY A 458 18.27 -29.26 -11.15
C GLY A 458 19.41 -30.23 -11.43
N LEU A 459 19.80 -31.00 -10.42
CA LEU A 459 20.73 -32.12 -10.59
C LEU A 459 20.19 -33.19 -11.56
N ASN A 460 18.85 -33.27 -11.73
CA ASN A 460 18.17 -34.09 -12.72
C ASN A 460 18.07 -33.42 -14.11
N LYS A 461 18.77 -32.29 -14.32
CA LYS A 461 18.74 -31.45 -15.54
C LYS A 461 17.41 -30.73 -15.78
N ASP A 462 16.54 -30.65 -14.77
CA ASP A 462 15.41 -29.73 -14.84
C ASP A 462 15.90 -28.30 -14.96
N LEU A 463 15.17 -27.50 -15.72
CA LEU A 463 15.53 -26.13 -16.00
C LEU A 463 14.33 -25.24 -15.73
N ASP A 464 14.54 -24.15 -15.02
CA ASP A 464 13.58 -23.08 -14.83
C ASP A 464 14.25 -21.76 -15.23
N LEU A 465 13.66 -21.06 -16.19
CA LEU A 465 14.10 -19.74 -16.63
C LEU A 465 12.90 -18.80 -16.59
N PHE A 466 13.12 -17.56 -16.15
CA PHE A 466 12.13 -16.51 -16.32
C PHE A 466 12.77 -15.14 -16.52
N LEU A 467 12.01 -14.26 -17.16
CA LEU A 467 12.33 -12.86 -17.39
C LEU A 467 11.05 -12.02 -17.25
N LEU A 468 11.15 -10.94 -16.49
CA LEU A 468 10.16 -9.89 -16.36
C LEU A 468 10.83 -8.56 -16.75
N ALA A 469 10.27 -7.89 -17.73
CA ALA A 469 10.62 -6.51 -18.07
C ALA A 469 9.38 -5.64 -17.95
N GLU A 470 9.48 -4.53 -17.23
CA GLU A 470 8.37 -3.61 -17.02
C GLU A 470 8.82 -2.17 -17.30
N TYR A 471 7.98 -1.41 -18.01
CA TYR A 471 8.20 -0.02 -18.35
C TYR A 471 7.04 0.83 -17.82
N ARG A 472 7.38 1.76 -16.92
CA ARG A 472 6.46 2.67 -16.21
C ARG A 472 6.57 4.12 -16.67
N GLY A 473 7.36 4.41 -17.69
CA GLY A 473 7.61 5.79 -18.14
C GLY A 473 6.43 6.50 -18.82
N PHE A 474 5.37 5.77 -19.19
CA PHE A 474 4.07 6.33 -19.60
C PHE A 474 2.93 5.40 -19.18
N LEU A 475 1.68 5.87 -19.25
CA LEU A 475 0.49 5.01 -19.14
C LEU A 475 0.00 4.54 -20.52
N PRO A 476 -0.42 3.27 -20.66
CA PRO A 476 -0.41 2.21 -19.65
C PRO A 476 1.01 1.72 -19.33
N THR A 477 1.20 1.16 -18.13
CA THR A 477 2.42 0.41 -17.80
C THR A 477 2.50 -0.81 -18.70
N LEU A 478 3.62 -0.99 -19.38
CA LEU A 478 3.84 -2.12 -20.28
C LEU A 478 4.75 -3.14 -19.60
N SER A 479 4.38 -4.42 -19.68
CA SER A 479 5.21 -5.50 -19.15
C SER A 479 5.29 -6.68 -20.11
N LEU A 480 6.47 -7.29 -20.15
CA LEU A 480 6.75 -8.53 -20.84
C LEU A 480 7.22 -9.55 -19.82
N GLU A 481 6.51 -10.67 -19.75
CA GLU A 481 6.85 -11.82 -18.93
C GLU A 481 7.16 -13.00 -19.84
N VAL A 482 8.28 -13.67 -19.63
CA VAL A 482 8.69 -14.86 -20.39
C VAL A 482 9.14 -15.94 -19.41
N TYR A 483 8.62 -17.14 -19.55
CA TYR A 483 9.01 -18.29 -18.73
C TYR A 483 9.35 -19.47 -19.64
N HIS A 484 10.40 -20.19 -19.30
CA HIS A 484 10.77 -21.46 -19.93
C HIS A 484 11.07 -22.50 -18.86
N MET A 485 10.37 -23.63 -18.92
CA MET A 485 10.54 -24.73 -17.98
C MET A 485 10.82 -26.01 -18.75
N ALA A 486 11.79 -26.80 -18.27
CA ALA A 486 12.02 -28.15 -18.74
C ALA A 486 11.98 -29.13 -17.57
N ARG A 487 11.29 -30.25 -17.75
CA ARG A 487 11.16 -31.33 -16.77
C ARG A 487 11.60 -32.65 -17.38
N ASN A 488 12.51 -33.34 -16.70
CA ASN A 488 13.03 -34.64 -17.13
C ASN A 488 12.45 -35.71 -16.23
N THR A 489 11.72 -36.65 -16.83
CA THR A 489 11.11 -37.77 -16.15
C THR A 489 11.44 -39.07 -16.87
N VAL A 490 11.05 -40.19 -16.25
CA VAL A 490 11.15 -41.55 -16.78
C VAL A 490 9.77 -42.16 -16.65
N GLU A 491 9.15 -42.51 -17.77
CA GLU A 491 7.80 -43.07 -17.79
C GLU A 491 7.79 -44.43 -18.50
N GLU A 492 6.82 -45.27 -18.14
CA GLU A 492 6.52 -46.50 -18.87
C GLU A 492 5.56 -46.20 -20.02
N LEU A 493 6.01 -46.44 -21.25
CA LEU A 493 5.18 -46.22 -22.43
C LEU A 493 4.26 -47.40 -22.68
N ASN A 494 2.96 -47.17 -22.71
CA ASN A 494 2.01 -48.24 -23.03
C ASN A 494 1.97 -48.50 -24.54
N TYR A 495 2.44 -49.67 -24.97
CA TYR A 495 2.31 -50.17 -26.33
C TYR A 495 1.31 -51.31 -26.37
N GLN A 496 0.19 -51.15 -27.09
CA GLN A 496 -0.81 -52.21 -27.22
C GLN A 496 -0.17 -53.54 -27.65
N ASN A 497 -0.39 -54.59 -26.86
CA ASN A 497 0.12 -55.95 -27.06
C ASN A 497 1.63 -56.16 -26.85
N TYR A 498 2.35 -55.19 -26.28
CA TYR A 498 3.78 -55.31 -25.95
C TYR A 498 4.06 -54.89 -24.50
N PRO A 499 5.14 -55.41 -23.86
CA PRO A 499 5.58 -54.91 -22.56
C PRO A 499 5.92 -53.41 -22.63
N SER A 500 5.46 -52.64 -21.65
CA SER A 500 5.71 -51.19 -21.57
C SER A 500 7.20 -50.91 -21.29
N PRO A 501 7.97 -50.36 -22.24
CA PRO A 501 9.35 -49.99 -21.98
C PRO A 501 9.40 -48.70 -21.16
N SER A 502 10.34 -48.63 -20.24
CA SER A 502 10.67 -47.40 -19.53
C SER A 502 11.59 -46.53 -20.38
N THR A 503 11.23 -45.26 -20.59
CA THR A 503 12.06 -44.31 -21.35
C THR A 503 12.13 -42.94 -20.68
N ASN A 504 13.21 -42.21 -20.96
CA ASN A 504 13.33 -40.82 -20.55
C ASN A 504 12.39 -39.95 -21.39
N ILE A 505 11.54 -39.18 -20.72
CA ILE A 505 10.67 -38.19 -21.36
C ILE A 505 11.05 -36.81 -20.83
N LYS A 506 11.15 -35.84 -21.73
CA LYS A 506 11.39 -34.44 -21.39
C LYS A 506 10.19 -33.59 -21.83
N PHE A 507 9.59 -32.89 -20.88
CA PHE A 507 8.56 -31.89 -21.14
C PHE A 507 9.20 -30.51 -21.17
N ARG A 508 8.79 -29.67 -22.11
CA ARG A 508 9.21 -28.28 -22.24
C ARG A 508 7.99 -27.39 -22.37
N LEU A 509 8.00 -26.28 -21.64
CA LEU A 509 6.99 -25.24 -21.72
C LEU A 509 7.69 -23.92 -21.95
N THR A 510 7.25 -23.17 -22.95
CA THR A 510 7.63 -21.77 -23.14
C THR A 510 6.37 -20.93 -23.22
N GLN A 511 6.29 -19.87 -22.44
CA GLN A 511 5.17 -18.94 -22.43
C GLN A 511 5.68 -17.50 -22.40
N ALA A 512 5.02 -16.63 -23.14
CA ALA A 512 5.27 -15.20 -23.15
C ALA A 512 3.96 -14.43 -23.00
N THR A 513 3.93 -13.44 -22.12
CA THR A 513 2.79 -12.57 -21.88
C THR A 513 3.21 -11.12 -22.07
N LEU A 514 2.52 -10.40 -22.95
CA LEU A 514 2.59 -8.95 -23.06
C LEU A 514 1.36 -8.36 -22.38
N LYS A 515 1.55 -7.45 -21.42
CA LYS A 515 0.48 -6.88 -20.61
C LYS A 515 0.57 -5.37 -20.56
N ALA A 516 -0.58 -4.71 -20.69
CA ALA A 516 -0.76 -3.27 -20.52
C ALA A 516 -1.70 -3.03 -19.32
N SER A 517 -1.20 -2.31 -18.31
CA SER A 517 -1.89 -2.10 -17.04
C SER A 517 -2.19 -0.63 -16.79
N VAL A 518 -3.40 -0.33 -16.29
CA VAL A 518 -3.83 1.01 -15.87
C VAL A 518 -4.47 0.91 -14.49
N ILE A 519 -4.10 1.83 -13.61
CA ILE A 519 -4.78 2.04 -12.34
C ILE A 519 -5.70 3.26 -12.53
N ILE A 520 -7.01 3.07 -12.36
CA ILE A 520 -8.03 4.11 -12.41
C ILE A 520 -8.45 4.41 -10.96
N PRO A 521 -8.15 5.60 -10.43
CA PRO A 521 -8.45 5.87 -9.03
C PRO A 521 -9.93 6.15 -8.74
N GLU A 522 -10.41 5.90 -7.52
CA GLU A 522 -9.70 5.18 -6.46
C GLU A 522 -10.05 3.69 -6.49
N ASN A 523 -9.01 2.83 -6.51
CA ASN A 523 -9.09 1.37 -6.33
C ASN A 523 -9.50 0.49 -7.53
N HIS A 524 -9.53 1.02 -8.75
CA HIS A 524 -9.77 0.20 -9.94
C HIS A 524 -8.46 -0.12 -10.64
N HIS A 525 -8.24 -1.38 -10.97
CA HIS A 525 -7.08 -1.87 -11.71
C HIS A 525 -7.59 -2.58 -12.96
N LEU A 526 -7.04 -2.23 -14.12
CA LEU A 526 -7.42 -2.77 -15.41
C LEU A 526 -6.17 -3.25 -16.15
N ASP A 527 -6.14 -4.52 -16.50
CA ASP A 527 -5.08 -5.12 -17.32
C ASP A 527 -5.67 -5.67 -18.61
N VAL A 528 -4.97 -5.42 -19.72
CA VAL A 528 -5.18 -6.10 -21.00
C VAL A 528 -3.91 -6.87 -21.31
N ASP A 529 -4.04 -8.18 -21.55
CA ASP A 529 -2.90 -9.04 -21.85
C ASP A 529 -3.09 -9.88 -23.12
N VAL A 530 -1.97 -10.22 -23.73
CA VAL A 530 -1.87 -11.25 -24.76
C VAL A 530 -0.84 -12.26 -24.31
N THR A 531 -1.26 -13.52 -24.21
CA THR A 531 -0.41 -14.62 -23.79
C THR A 531 -0.25 -15.59 -24.95
N THR A 532 0.97 -16.08 -25.18
CA THR A 532 1.21 -17.19 -26.12
C THR A 532 2.07 -18.27 -25.47
N GLY A 533 1.79 -19.52 -25.79
CA GLY A 533 2.48 -20.67 -25.22
C GLY A 533 2.68 -21.80 -26.22
N ILE A 534 3.82 -22.49 -26.09
CA ILE A 534 4.14 -23.71 -26.84
C ILE A 534 4.63 -24.75 -25.85
N TYR A 535 3.94 -25.90 -25.80
CA TYR A 535 4.32 -27.03 -24.95
C TYR A 535 4.73 -28.21 -25.82
N ASN A 536 5.83 -28.81 -25.43
CA ASN A 536 6.57 -29.77 -26.23
C ASN A 536 6.98 -30.97 -25.38
N THR A 537 6.97 -32.14 -26.02
CA THR A 537 7.43 -33.39 -25.43
C THR A 537 8.52 -34.01 -26.30
N PHE A 538 9.60 -34.43 -25.66
CA PHE A 538 10.63 -35.26 -26.27
C PHE A 538 10.67 -36.63 -25.59
N ILE A 539 10.46 -37.68 -26.36
CA ILE A 539 10.56 -39.08 -25.93
C ILE A 539 11.89 -39.62 -26.44
N ASN A 540 12.72 -40.16 -25.54
CA ASN A 540 14.02 -40.69 -25.91
C ASN A 540 13.90 -42.00 -26.69
N ASP A 541 14.97 -42.35 -27.41
CA ASP A 541 15.10 -43.67 -28.04
C ASP A 541 14.92 -44.79 -27.01
N HIS A 542 14.15 -45.80 -27.38
CA HIS A 542 13.83 -46.92 -26.51
C HIS A 542 13.56 -48.20 -27.30
N ILE A 543 13.50 -49.33 -26.60
CA ILE A 543 13.41 -50.65 -27.21
C ILE A 543 12.12 -51.33 -26.78
N ILE A 544 11.33 -51.78 -27.76
CA ILE A 544 10.14 -52.60 -27.53
C ILE A 544 10.52 -54.08 -27.71
N GLN A 545 10.19 -54.91 -26.70
CA GLN A 545 10.36 -56.36 -26.75
C GLN A 545 9.18 -56.99 -27.52
N ARG A 546 9.44 -57.59 -28.69
CA ARG A 546 8.41 -58.27 -29.49
C ARG A 546 8.31 -59.75 -29.12
N HIS A 547 7.14 -60.35 -29.36
CA HIS A 547 6.83 -61.77 -29.06
C HIS A 547 7.78 -62.82 -29.67
N ASN A 548 8.63 -62.43 -30.63
CA ASN A 548 9.58 -63.31 -31.34
C ASN A 548 11.06 -63.07 -30.94
N ASP A 549 11.33 -62.48 -29.77
CA ASP A 549 12.67 -62.19 -29.23
C ASP A 549 13.57 -61.26 -30.07
N ILE A 550 13.02 -60.53 -31.06
CA ILE A 550 13.75 -59.51 -31.82
C ILE A 550 13.39 -58.12 -31.26
N PRO A 551 14.32 -57.44 -30.56
CA PRO A 551 14.10 -56.10 -30.05
C PRO A 551 13.84 -55.11 -31.19
N LEU A 552 12.85 -54.25 -31.05
CA LEU A 552 12.59 -53.15 -31.99
C LEU A 552 13.11 -51.84 -31.38
N SER A 553 14.13 -51.25 -31.99
CA SER A 553 14.58 -49.90 -31.63
C SER A 553 13.59 -48.88 -32.19
N VAL A 554 12.99 -48.10 -31.31
CA VAL A 554 12.12 -46.97 -31.66
C VAL A 554 12.97 -45.70 -31.52
N PRO A 555 13.17 -44.93 -32.60
CA PRO A 555 13.90 -43.67 -32.52
C PRO A 555 13.16 -42.66 -31.63
N GLY A 556 13.91 -41.76 -30.99
CA GLY A 556 13.31 -40.69 -30.20
C GLY A 556 12.42 -39.78 -31.03
N LEU A 557 11.40 -39.22 -30.38
CA LEU A 557 10.37 -38.39 -31.01
C LEU A 557 10.28 -37.05 -30.27
N ASP A 558 10.43 -35.94 -31.01
CA ASP A 558 10.25 -34.57 -30.53
C ASP A 558 9.02 -33.96 -31.22
N TYR A 559 8.03 -33.50 -30.45
CA TYR A 559 6.81 -32.93 -31.02
C TYR A 559 6.12 -31.95 -30.06
N ASP A 560 5.40 -30.98 -30.65
CA ASP A 560 4.64 -30.01 -29.87
C ASP A 560 3.20 -30.50 -29.68
N TYR A 561 2.77 -30.69 -28.44
CA TYR A 561 1.42 -31.15 -28.14
C TYR A 561 0.42 -30.00 -27.88
N PHE A 562 0.90 -28.79 -27.62
CA PHE A 562 0.06 -27.61 -27.41
C PHE A 562 0.68 -26.34 -28.00
N LYS A 563 -0.14 -25.53 -28.68
CA LYS A 563 0.20 -24.19 -29.19
C LYS A 563 -1.00 -23.27 -28.98
N GLY A 564 -0.83 -22.20 -28.21
CA GLY A 564 -1.95 -21.33 -27.83
C GLY A 564 -1.65 -19.84 -27.94
N ILE A 565 -2.70 -19.07 -28.18
CA ILE A 565 -2.74 -17.62 -27.94
C ILE A 565 -4.03 -17.25 -27.21
N ASP A 566 -3.91 -16.38 -26.21
CA ASP A 566 -4.99 -15.93 -25.33
C ASP A 566 -5.04 -14.41 -25.30
N TRP A 567 -6.25 -13.86 -25.37
CA TRP A 567 -6.50 -12.44 -25.12
C TRP A 567 -7.20 -12.30 -23.77
N GLY A 568 -6.61 -11.55 -22.85
CA GLY A 568 -7.13 -11.37 -21.50
C GLY A 568 -7.55 -9.93 -21.20
N LEU A 569 -8.68 -9.80 -20.50
CA LEU A 569 -9.11 -8.60 -19.81
C LEU A 569 -9.25 -8.93 -18.32
N HIS A 570 -8.54 -8.22 -17.47
CA HIS A 570 -8.60 -8.40 -16.02
C HIS A 570 -8.98 -7.07 -15.37
N TYR A 571 -10.02 -7.10 -14.53
CA TYR A 571 -10.48 -5.96 -13.77
C TYR A 571 -10.52 -6.30 -12.28
N GLN A 572 -9.89 -5.47 -11.47
CA GLN A 572 -9.89 -5.58 -10.03
C GLN A 572 -10.42 -4.29 -9.38
N LEU A 573 -11.31 -4.47 -8.39
CA LEU A 573 -11.76 -3.43 -7.48
C LEU A 573 -11.21 -3.72 -6.07
N ALA A 574 -10.22 -2.95 -5.64
CA ALA A 574 -9.44 -3.18 -4.42
C ALA A 574 -9.96 -2.36 -3.22
N GLY A 575 -10.93 -2.88 -2.47
CA GLY A 575 -11.55 -2.21 -1.31
C GLY A 575 -11.16 -2.78 0.05
N LEU A 576 -9.94 -3.31 0.21
CA LEU A 576 -9.46 -3.84 1.49
C LEU A 576 -9.06 -2.70 2.45
N ALA A 577 -9.49 -2.81 3.70
CA ALA A 577 -9.20 -1.83 4.74
C ALA A 577 -7.70 -1.82 5.09
N VAL A 578 -7.09 -0.63 5.05
CA VAL A 578 -5.68 -0.41 5.39
C VAL A 578 -5.48 -0.51 6.91
N ARG A 579 -4.95 -1.64 7.37
CA ARG A 579 -4.73 -1.94 8.78
C ARG A 579 -3.44 -2.74 8.96
N GLN A 580 -2.83 -2.65 10.14
CA GLN A 580 -1.64 -3.44 10.48
C GLN A 580 -1.89 -4.96 10.30
N GLU A 581 -3.08 -5.44 10.70
CA GLU A 581 -3.46 -6.85 10.56
C GLU A 581 -3.99 -7.25 9.16
N ARG A 582 -3.93 -6.38 8.13
CA ARG A 582 -4.56 -6.64 6.83
C ARG A 582 -4.16 -7.99 6.23
N SER A 583 -2.86 -8.33 6.24
CA SER A 583 -2.41 -9.58 5.63
C SER A 583 -2.92 -10.84 6.36
N ILE A 584 -2.80 -10.90 7.69
CA ILE A 584 -3.20 -12.10 8.47
C ILE A 584 -4.73 -12.20 8.67
N ASN A 585 -5.41 -11.06 8.77
CA ASN A 585 -6.84 -10.96 9.06
C ASN A 585 -7.52 -9.82 8.26
N PRO A 586 -7.67 -9.95 6.93
CA PRO A 586 -8.16 -8.89 6.05
C PRO A 586 -9.63 -8.52 6.33
N SER A 587 -10.00 -7.27 6.11
CA SER A 587 -11.40 -6.81 6.09
C SER A 587 -11.60 -5.81 4.97
N GLY A 588 -12.85 -5.56 4.56
CA GLY A 588 -13.18 -4.79 3.37
C GLY A 588 -13.70 -5.71 2.27
N SER A 589 -13.65 -5.27 1.02
CA SER A 589 -14.11 -6.04 -0.13
C SER A 589 -13.08 -6.01 -1.23
N GLN A 590 -12.83 -7.12 -1.92
CA GLN A 590 -12.03 -7.16 -3.13
C GLN A 590 -12.77 -7.98 -4.17
N LEU A 591 -12.90 -7.46 -5.38
CA LEU A 591 -13.51 -8.15 -6.51
C LEU A 591 -12.50 -8.22 -7.65
N ASP A 592 -12.23 -9.42 -8.13
CA ASP A 592 -11.39 -9.69 -9.29
C ASP A 592 -12.26 -10.38 -10.36
N VAL A 593 -12.28 -9.83 -11.57
CA VAL A 593 -13.02 -10.37 -12.72
C VAL A 593 -12.04 -10.51 -13.88
N SER A 594 -11.88 -11.73 -14.39
CA SER A 594 -11.04 -12.02 -15.55
C SER A 594 -11.87 -12.63 -16.66
N PHE A 595 -11.73 -12.08 -17.86
CA PHE A 595 -12.28 -12.64 -19.09
C PHE A 595 -11.14 -13.00 -20.03
N ARG A 596 -11.14 -14.22 -20.58
CA ARG A 596 -10.17 -14.67 -21.58
C ARG A 596 -10.85 -15.25 -22.81
N ASP A 597 -10.36 -14.89 -23.98
CA ASP A 597 -10.72 -15.50 -25.26
C ASP A 597 -9.51 -16.31 -25.77
N ASN A 598 -9.67 -17.62 -25.88
CA ASN A 598 -8.55 -18.57 -26.00
C ASN A 598 -8.60 -19.27 -27.35
N TYR A 599 -7.47 -19.31 -28.06
CA TYR A 599 -7.29 -20.02 -29.34
C TYR A 599 -6.18 -21.05 -29.20
N HIS A 600 -6.57 -22.29 -28.94
CA HIS A 600 -5.66 -23.37 -28.56
C HIS A 600 -5.64 -24.49 -29.58
N ASN A 601 -4.48 -24.72 -30.19
CA ASN A 601 -4.22 -25.91 -30.96
C ASN A 601 -3.67 -26.99 -30.02
N PHE A 602 -4.48 -28.00 -29.74
CA PHE A 602 -4.08 -29.16 -28.95
C PHE A 602 -3.98 -30.39 -29.84
N MET A 603 -2.93 -31.17 -29.66
CA MET A 603 -2.65 -32.33 -30.51
C MET A 603 -3.70 -33.42 -30.27
N SER A 604 -4.40 -33.81 -31.34
CA SER A 604 -5.40 -34.87 -31.29
C SER A 604 -4.83 -36.23 -31.68
N ASN A 605 -3.88 -36.27 -32.62
CA ASN A 605 -3.20 -37.49 -33.03
C ASN A 605 -1.83 -37.20 -33.69
N PHE A 606 -1.00 -38.23 -33.80
CA PHE A 606 0.18 -38.23 -34.67
C PHE A 606 -0.14 -39.01 -35.95
N GLY A 607 -0.04 -38.39 -37.13
CA GLY A 607 -0.53 -39.00 -38.37
C GLY A 607 0.12 -38.48 -39.64
N TYR A 608 -0.25 -39.08 -40.78
CA TYR A 608 0.19 -38.63 -42.10
C TYR A 608 -0.60 -37.37 -42.51
N ARG A 609 0.12 -36.28 -42.74
CA ARG A 609 -0.43 -35.02 -43.24
C ARG A 609 -0.48 -35.06 -44.76
N GLU A 610 -1.68 -35.09 -45.32
CA GLU A 610 -1.90 -35.16 -46.78
C GLU A 610 -1.43 -33.89 -47.51
N ASP A 611 -1.47 -32.73 -46.83
CA ASP A 611 -1.08 -31.42 -47.35
C ASP A 611 0.45 -31.25 -47.47
N THR A 612 1.21 -31.81 -46.52
CA THR A 612 2.68 -31.74 -46.54
C THR A 612 3.34 -33.01 -47.05
N GLY A 613 2.59 -34.10 -47.21
CA GLY A 613 3.12 -35.41 -47.61
C GLY A 613 4.06 -36.04 -46.58
N THR A 614 3.95 -35.63 -45.32
CA THR A 614 4.86 -36.04 -44.23
C THR A 614 4.08 -36.55 -43.02
N TRP A 615 4.72 -37.38 -42.19
CA TRP A 615 4.18 -37.73 -40.87
C TRP A 615 4.45 -36.59 -39.88
N GLY A 616 3.47 -36.24 -39.06
CA GLY A 616 3.59 -35.16 -38.07
C GLY A 616 2.40 -35.04 -37.14
N GLU A 617 2.38 -33.99 -36.33
CA GLU A 617 1.33 -33.70 -35.36
C GLU A 617 0.04 -33.32 -36.07
N ILE A 618 -1.12 -33.77 -35.63
CA ILE A 618 -2.43 -33.29 -36.11
C ILE A 618 -3.08 -32.54 -34.95
N TYR A 619 -3.44 -31.28 -35.18
CA TYR A 619 -4.02 -30.40 -34.16
C TYR A 619 -5.52 -30.25 -34.35
N SER A 620 -6.22 -30.18 -33.22
CA SER A 620 -7.59 -29.67 -33.13
C SER A 620 -7.53 -28.25 -32.58
N LEU A 621 -8.19 -27.31 -33.27
CA LEU A 621 -8.35 -25.94 -32.78
C LEU A 621 -9.54 -25.90 -31.82
N PHE A 622 -9.27 -25.53 -30.57
CA PHE A 622 -10.26 -25.21 -29.55
C PHE A 622 -10.35 -23.70 -29.39
N HIS A 623 -11.53 -23.13 -29.66
CA HIS A 623 -11.85 -21.73 -29.41
C HIS A 623 -12.89 -21.67 -28.30
N TYR A 624 -12.55 -21.04 -27.18
CA TYR A 624 -13.46 -20.91 -26.05
C TYR A 624 -13.18 -19.66 -25.22
N GLN A 625 -14.24 -19.18 -24.57
CA GLN A 625 -14.17 -18.07 -23.63
C GLN A 625 -14.10 -18.60 -22.20
N ARG A 626 -13.44 -17.87 -21.32
CA ARG A 626 -13.33 -18.18 -19.89
C ARG A 626 -13.64 -16.93 -19.09
N LEU A 627 -14.53 -17.06 -18.11
CA LEU A 627 -14.82 -16.04 -17.12
C LEU A 627 -14.45 -16.55 -15.74
N ASP A 628 -13.59 -15.82 -15.03
CA ASP A 628 -13.26 -16.04 -13.63
C ASP A 628 -13.76 -14.86 -12.79
N ILE A 629 -14.43 -15.16 -11.68
CA ILE A 629 -14.87 -14.16 -10.70
C ILE A 629 -14.35 -14.61 -9.34
N LYS A 630 -13.59 -13.75 -8.67
CA LYS A 630 -13.19 -13.92 -7.27
C LYS A 630 -13.66 -12.74 -6.45
N HIS A 631 -14.35 -13.01 -5.35
CA HIS A 631 -14.85 -11.98 -4.45
C HIS A 631 -14.52 -12.32 -3.00
N PHE A 632 -13.77 -11.44 -2.36
CA PHE A 632 -13.53 -11.45 -0.93
C PHE A 632 -14.36 -10.36 -0.27
N TYR A 633 -15.06 -10.71 0.81
CA TYR A 633 -15.68 -9.75 1.72
C TYR A 633 -15.38 -10.11 3.17
N GLY A 634 -14.85 -9.18 3.94
CA GLY A 634 -14.52 -9.36 5.36
C GLY A 634 -15.06 -8.24 6.22
N LYS A 635 -15.75 -8.58 7.31
CA LYS A 635 -16.29 -7.63 8.27
C LYS A 635 -15.87 -7.97 9.69
N ARG A 636 -15.46 -6.96 10.45
CA ARG A 636 -15.22 -7.11 11.90
C ARG A 636 -16.52 -7.38 12.64
N LEU A 637 -16.46 -8.21 13.69
CA LEU A 637 -17.63 -8.50 14.52
C LEU A 637 -18.16 -7.24 15.25
N SER A 638 -17.27 -6.31 15.60
CA SER A 638 -17.60 -4.99 16.14
C SER A 638 -16.45 -4.00 15.87
N GLU A 639 -16.66 -2.71 16.10
CA GLU A 639 -15.62 -1.68 15.92
C GLU A 639 -14.38 -1.90 16.81
N ASN A 640 -14.57 -2.48 18.00
CA ASN A 640 -13.49 -2.77 18.93
C ASN A 640 -12.95 -4.20 18.79
N SER A 641 -13.70 -5.10 18.14
CA SER A 641 -13.26 -6.46 17.93
C SER A 641 -12.21 -6.55 16.83
N LYS A 642 -11.17 -7.33 17.10
CA LYS A 642 -10.15 -7.71 16.12
C LYS A 642 -10.45 -9.04 15.43
N ALA A 643 -11.59 -9.66 15.76
CA ALA A 643 -12.10 -10.81 15.06
C ALA A 643 -12.83 -10.39 13.77
N VAL A 644 -12.63 -11.14 12.70
CA VAL A 644 -13.23 -10.90 11.39
C VAL A 644 -13.97 -12.15 10.94
N VAL A 645 -15.18 -11.93 10.44
CA VAL A 645 -15.91 -12.91 9.62
C VAL A 645 -15.70 -12.52 8.16
N SER A 646 -15.27 -13.48 7.35
CA SER A 646 -15.07 -13.28 5.91
C SER A 646 -15.73 -14.35 5.09
N LEU A 647 -16.09 -13.98 3.86
CA LEU A 647 -16.57 -14.84 2.80
C LEU A 647 -15.68 -14.64 1.58
N ASN A 648 -15.10 -15.73 1.08
CA ASN A 648 -14.41 -15.78 -0.20
C ASN A 648 -15.24 -16.61 -1.19
N THR A 649 -15.50 -16.07 -2.37
CA THR A 649 -16.26 -16.74 -3.44
C THR A 649 -15.41 -16.80 -4.69
N GLU A 650 -15.28 -17.98 -5.28
CA GLU A 650 -14.56 -18.20 -6.53
C GLU A 650 -15.48 -18.93 -7.50
N MET A 651 -15.61 -18.39 -8.70
CA MET A 651 -16.41 -18.96 -9.78
C MET A 651 -15.64 -18.93 -11.09
N THR A 652 -15.70 -20.02 -11.85
CA THR A 652 -15.13 -20.12 -13.19
C THR A 652 -16.16 -20.73 -14.12
N VAL A 653 -16.30 -20.14 -15.32
CA VAL A 653 -17.25 -20.59 -16.34
C VAL A 653 -16.54 -20.62 -17.69
N ILE A 654 -16.51 -21.81 -18.28
CA ILE A 654 -16.09 -22.07 -19.66
C ILE A 654 -17.31 -22.66 -20.39
N PRO A 655 -18.00 -21.90 -21.26
CA PRO A 655 -19.27 -22.31 -21.83
C PRO A 655 -19.07 -23.24 -23.05
N HIS A 656 -18.06 -24.12 -23.02
CA HIS A 656 -17.74 -25.08 -24.07
C HIS A 656 -17.46 -26.45 -23.44
N ASN A 657 -18.27 -27.47 -23.75
CA ASN A 657 -18.22 -28.80 -23.11
C ASN A 657 -17.40 -29.81 -23.92
N GLY A 658 -17.21 -29.59 -25.23
CA GLY A 658 -16.34 -30.41 -26.07
C GLY A 658 -14.84 -30.21 -25.86
N LEU A 659 -14.42 -29.66 -24.71
CA LEU A 659 -13.02 -29.43 -24.40
C LEU A 659 -12.37 -30.70 -23.84
N ASP A 660 -11.10 -30.89 -24.20
CA ASP A 660 -10.22 -31.88 -23.59
C ASP A 660 -10.04 -31.61 -22.08
N ASP A 661 -9.85 -32.65 -21.27
CA ASP A 661 -9.73 -32.53 -19.81
C ASP A 661 -8.48 -31.73 -19.39
N PHE A 662 -7.50 -31.62 -20.30
CA PHE A 662 -6.38 -30.69 -20.21
C PHE A 662 -6.79 -29.24 -19.89
N PHE A 663 -7.98 -28.81 -20.33
CA PHE A 663 -8.49 -27.44 -20.14
C PHE A 663 -9.42 -27.27 -18.94
N TYR A 664 -9.69 -28.33 -18.18
CA TYR A 664 -10.60 -28.26 -17.05
C TYR A 664 -10.00 -27.47 -15.89
N ASP A 665 -10.87 -26.81 -15.12
CA ASP A 665 -10.50 -26.17 -13.86
C ASP A 665 -10.75 -27.12 -12.69
N PHE A 666 -10.02 -26.92 -11.59
CA PHE A 666 -10.02 -27.82 -10.43
C PHE A 666 -10.56 -27.11 -9.18
N ALA A 667 -11.46 -27.78 -8.46
CA ALA A 667 -12.10 -27.25 -7.23
C ALA A 667 -11.58 -27.87 -5.93
N GLY A 668 -10.57 -28.74 -5.98
CA GLY A 668 -9.98 -29.36 -4.80
C GLY A 668 -8.65 -28.73 -4.37
N GLY A 669 -8.15 -29.13 -3.20
CA GLY A 669 -6.84 -28.71 -2.68
C GLY A 669 -6.80 -27.28 -2.14
N LEU A 670 -5.59 -26.72 -2.01
CA LEU A 670 -5.38 -25.37 -1.45
C LEU A 670 -6.19 -24.25 -2.12
N PRO A 671 -6.30 -24.18 -3.46
CA PRO A 671 -7.07 -23.12 -4.13
C PRO A 671 -8.58 -23.41 -4.17
N GLY A 672 -9.04 -24.55 -3.67
CA GLY A 672 -10.45 -24.93 -3.65
C GLY A 672 -10.87 -25.47 -2.29
N LEU A 673 -11.57 -26.61 -2.30
CA LEU A 673 -11.94 -27.35 -1.10
C LEU A 673 -10.73 -28.10 -0.53
N ARG A 674 -10.26 -27.64 0.63
CA ARG A 674 -9.02 -28.10 1.25
C ARG A 674 -9.18 -29.47 1.92
N GLY A 675 -10.42 -29.90 2.17
CA GLY A 675 -10.73 -31.27 2.59
C GLY A 675 -10.55 -32.33 1.50
N TYR A 676 -10.33 -31.94 0.24
CA TYR A 676 -10.28 -32.86 -0.91
C TYR A 676 -8.99 -32.71 -1.74
N PRO A 677 -8.55 -33.73 -2.50
CA PRO A 677 -7.38 -33.63 -3.37
C PRO A 677 -7.56 -32.63 -4.50
N PHE A 678 -6.46 -32.00 -4.96
CA PHE A 678 -6.46 -31.00 -6.03
C PHE A 678 -7.16 -31.50 -7.30
N TYR A 679 -6.74 -32.66 -7.81
CA TYR A 679 -7.34 -33.33 -8.96
C TYR A 679 -8.67 -34.05 -8.66
N GLY A 680 -9.29 -33.79 -7.51
CA GLY A 680 -10.49 -34.49 -7.05
C GLY A 680 -11.80 -34.04 -7.68
N LEU A 681 -11.84 -32.77 -8.07
CA LEU A 681 -13.02 -32.14 -8.64
C LEU A 681 -12.55 -31.32 -9.83
N SER A 682 -12.99 -31.68 -11.03
CA SER A 682 -12.62 -31.00 -12.25
C SER A 682 -13.81 -30.76 -13.16
N GLY A 683 -13.77 -29.70 -13.95
CA GLY A 683 -14.79 -29.44 -14.97
C GLY A 683 -14.61 -28.10 -15.66
N THR A 684 -15.51 -27.81 -16.60
CA THR A 684 -15.57 -26.54 -17.33
C THR A 684 -16.25 -25.43 -16.51
N ARG A 685 -16.91 -25.80 -15.42
CA ARG A 685 -17.54 -24.90 -14.45
C ARG A 685 -17.04 -25.23 -13.05
N LYS A 686 -16.77 -24.20 -12.26
CA LYS A 686 -16.31 -24.30 -10.87
C LYS A 686 -17.02 -23.26 -10.01
N ALA A 687 -17.40 -23.64 -8.80
CA ALA A 687 -17.84 -22.71 -7.77
C ALA A 687 -17.33 -23.17 -6.40
N VAL A 688 -16.67 -22.29 -5.66
CA VAL A 688 -16.19 -22.54 -4.29
C VAL A 688 -16.53 -21.33 -3.43
N MET A 689 -17.16 -21.57 -2.28
CA MET A 689 -17.44 -20.56 -1.26
C MET A 689 -16.75 -20.98 0.04
N THR A 690 -16.02 -20.04 0.64
CA THR A 690 -15.26 -20.25 1.88
C THR A 690 -15.66 -19.20 2.90
N GLY A 691 -16.36 -19.63 3.94
CA GLY A 691 -16.63 -18.82 5.13
C GLY A 691 -15.49 -18.98 6.14
N THR A 692 -15.04 -17.90 6.75
CA THR A 692 -14.01 -17.95 7.79
C THR A 692 -14.33 -17.01 8.93
N LEU A 693 -14.23 -17.52 10.17
CA LEU A 693 -14.17 -16.70 11.37
C LEU A 693 -12.75 -16.76 11.91
N ARG A 694 -12.04 -15.63 11.93
CA ARG A 694 -10.66 -15.55 12.41
C ARG A 694 -10.54 -14.54 13.54
N PHE A 695 -9.92 -14.96 14.64
CA PHE A 695 -9.75 -14.13 15.83
C PHE A 695 -8.31 -14.20 16.36
N PRO A 696 -7.80 -13.11 16.96
CA PRO A 696 -6.46 -13.08 17.52
C PRO A 696 -6.40 -13.88 18.83
N VAL A 697 -5.28 -14.58 19.03
CA VAL A 697 -4.94 -15.27 20.29
C VAL A 697 -3.89 -14.47 21.07
N LEU A 698 -2.80 -14.10 20.39
CA LEU A 698 -1.73 -13.27 20.93
C LEU A 698 -1.42 -12.17 19.91
N ARG A 699 -1.10 -10.96 20.39
CA ARG A 699 -0.76 -9.83 19.52
C ARG A 699 0.39 -9.01 20.08
N ASN A 700 1.10 -8.33 19.16
CA ASN A 700 2.17 -7.39 19.48
C ASN A 700 3.23 -7.98 20.44
N LEU A 701 3.52 -9.27 20.32
CA LEU A 701 4.40 -9.98 21.25
C LEU A 701 5.88 -9.65 21.00
N TYR A 702 6.27 -9.56 19.72
CA TYR A 702 7.65 -9.33 19.24
C TYR A 702 8.72 -10.21 19.92
N LYS A 703 8.36 -11.46 20.23
CA LYS A 703 9.26 -12.39 20.94
C LYS A 703 10.15 -13.13 19.94
N PRO A 704 11.49 -13.05 20.06
CA PRO A 704 12.39 -13.78 19.19
C PRO A 704 12.39 -15.28 19.52
N ILE A 705 12.28 -16.09 18.49
CA ILE A 705 12.41 -17.55 18.47
C ILE A 705 13.41 -17.88 17.37
N ALA A 706 14.68 -18.08 17.76
CA ALA A 706 15.80 -18.14 16.83
C ALA A 706 15.84 -16.92 15.89
N GLN A 707 15.79 -17.13 14.57
CA GLN A 707 15.84 -16.06 13.57
C GLN A 707 14.48 -15.41 13.27
N TYR A 708 13.39 -15.92 13.87
CA TYR A 708 12.02 -15.45 13.67
C TYR A 708 11.51 -14.70 14.90
N ALA A 709 11.06 -13.46 14.73
CA ALA A 709 10.39 -12.67 15.76
C ALA A 709 8.87 -12.82 15.62
N LEU A 710 8.25 -13.56 16.54
CA LEU A 710 6.80 -13.76 16.55
C LEU A 710 6.09 -12.47 16.98
N GLN A 711 5.25 -11.92 16.12
CA GLN A 711 4.47 -10.72 16.38
C GLN A 711 3.03 -11.07 16.79
N ASP A 712 2.30 -11.80 15.95
CA ASP A 712 0.88 -12.08 16.14
C ASP A 712 0.53 -13.55 15.90
N VAL A 713 -0.46 -14.06 16.64
CA VAL A 713 -1.01 -15.42 16.53
C VAL A 713 -2.51 -15.32 16.34
N TYR A 714 -3.04 -15.98 15.31
CA TYR A 714 -4.47 -16.04 15.02
C TYR A 714 -4.95 -17.48 14.87
N LEU A 715 -6.18 -17.71 15.31
CA LEU A 715 -6.92 -18.93 15.04
C LEU A 715 -8.06 -18.63 14.07
N GLY A 716 -8.24 -19.51 13.09
CA GLY A 716 -9.30 -19.47 12.10
C GLY A 716 -10.16 -20.73 12.16
N ILE A 717 -11.47 -20.54 12.08
CA ILE A 717 -12.44 -21.61 11.81
C ILE A 717 -12.96 -21.39 10.41
N VAL A 718 -12.82 -22.40 9.55
CA VAL A 718 -13.12 -22.33 8.13
C VAL A 718 -14.21 -23.34 7.80
N GLY A 719 -15.20 -22.94 7.01
CA GLY A 719 -16.16 -23.85 6.39
C GLY A 719 -16.20 -23.59 4.89
N GLN A 720 -16.12 -24.64 4.08
CA GLN A 720 -16.15 -24.51 2.62
C GLN A 720 -17.26 -25.36 2.02
N ILE A 721 -17.81 -24.88 0.91
CA ILE A 721 -18.73 -25.61 0.04
C ILE A 721 -18.34 -25.34 -1.41
N GLY A 722 -18.31 -26.38 -2.24
CA GLY A 722 -17.86 -26.21 -3.61
C GLY A 722 -18.14 -27.41 -4.51
N SER A 723 -18.00 -27.17 -5.81
CA SER A 723 -18.25 -28.13 -6.87
C SER A 723 -17.46 -27.76 -8.12
N ALA A 724 -17.13 -28.76 -8.92
CA ALA A 724 -16.73 -28.61 -10.32
C ALA A 724 -17.53 -29.61 -11.16
N TRP A 725 -17.98 -29.16 -12.34
CA TRP A 725 -18.80 -29.99 -13.22
C TRP A 725 -18.63 -29.58 -14.69
N ILE A 726 -19.06 -30.48 -15.57
CA ILE A 726 -19.21 -30.22 -17.00
C ILE A 726 -20.67 -29.88 -17.23
N GLY A 727 -20.97 -28.76 -17.90
CA GLY A 727 -22.35 -28.40 -18.17
C GLY A 727 -22.97 -29.16 -19.33
N ASN A 728 -24.25 -28.90 -19.58
CA ASN A 728 -25.05 -29.74 -20.49
C ASN A 728 -25.23 -29.15 -21.90
N SER A 729 -24.88 -27.87 -22.10
CA SER A 729 -24.93 -27.22 -23.41
C SER A 729 -23.68 -26.35 -23.68
N ASP A 730 -23.26 -26.33 -24.93
CA ASP A 730 -22.31 -25.33 -25.44
C ASP A 730 -23.07 -24.01 -25.57
N ALA A 731 -22.52 -22.95 -24.99
CA ALA A 731 -23.09 -21.61 -25.02
C ALA A 731 -22.00 -20.58 -25.36
N SER A 732 -22.40 -19.40 -25.80
CA SER A 732 -21.48 -18.26 -25.95
C SER A 732 -21.94 -17.14 -25.02
N PHE A 733 -21.03 -16.25 -24.64
CA PHE A 733 -21.38 -15.05 -23.86
C PHE A 733 -22.01 -13.95 -24.75
N SER A 734 -22.94 -14.30 -25.64
CA SER A 734 -23.58 -13.33 -26.55
C SER A 734 -24.72 -12.52 -25.93
N SER A 735 -25.33 -12.99 -24.84
CA SER A 735 -26.41 -12.29 -24.13
C SER A 735 -26.48 -12.62 -22.63
N VAL A 736 -27.18 -11.79 -21.86
CA VAL A 736 -27.43 -12.01 -20.42
C VAL A 736 -28.24 -13.30 -20.19
N SER A 737 -29.14 -13.66 -21.11
CA SER A 737 -29.86 -14.93 -21.06
C SER A 737 -28.94 -16.12 -21.25
N ASP A 738 -27.96 -16.04 -22.16
CA ASP A 738 -26.99 -17.12 -22.42
C ASP A 738 -26.07 -17.31 -21.21
N PHE A 739 -25.65 -16.20 -20.58
CA PHE A 739 -24.93 -16.22 -19.31
C PHE A 739 -25.74 -16.94 -18.21
N ASN A 740 -26.99 -16.51 -17.97
CA ASN A 740 -27.81 -17.14 -16.94
C ASN A 740 -28.07 -18.63 -17.21
N HIS A 741 -28.26 -19.01 -18.48
CA HIS A 741 -28.46 -20.41 -18.87
C HIS A 741 -27.20 -21.25 -18.63
N SER A 742 -26.02 -20.76 -19.03
CA SER A 742 -24.74 -21.48 -18.88
C SER A 742 -24.27 -21.65 -17.43
N VAL A 743 -24.70 -20.74 -16.54
CA VAL A 743 -24.30 -20.73 -15.12
C VAL A 743 -25.31 -21.47 -14.24
N TRP A 744 -26.60 -21.16 -14.33
CA TRP A 744 -27.58 -21.55 -13.30
C TRP A 744 -28.39 -22.81 -13.65
N ASN A 745 -28.63 -23.09 -14.93
CA ASN A 745 -29.48 -24.20 -15.34
C ASN A 745 -28.79 -25.57 -15.18
N ASP A 746 -27.45 -25.59 -15.14
CA ASP A 746 -26.64 -26.80 -14.98
C ASP A 746 -26.33 -27.14 -13.51
N LEU A 747 -26.68 -26.24 -12.56
CA LEU A 747 -26.35 -26.40 -11.15
C LEU A 747 -27.04 -27.61 -10.50
N ASP A 748 -28.25 -27.94 -10.95
CA ASP A 748 -29.10 -28.99 -10.37
C ASP A 748 -28.50 -30.40 -10.48
N ASN A 749 -27.58 -30.63 -11.44
CA ASN A 749 -26.91 -31.91 -11.65
C ASN A 749 -25.51 -31.98 -11.01
N SER A 750 -25.05 -30.91 -10.35
CA SER A 750 -23.69 -30.81 -9.82
C SER A 750 -23.59 -31.35 -8.37
N LYS A 751 -22.54 -32.12 -8.08
CA LYS A 751 -22.31 -32.68 -6.74
C LYS A 751 -21.53 -31.69 -5.86
N TRP A 752 -22.23 -31.04 -4.94
CA TRP A 752 -21.63 -30.12 -3.98
C TRP A 752 -21.02 -30.85 -2.78
N LEU A 753 -19.73 -30.62 -2.55
CA LEU A 753 -19.01 -31.16 -1.39
C LEU A 753 -18.78 -30.06 -0.35
N LYS A 754 -18.74 -30.45 0.92
CA LYS A 754 -18.45 -29.58 2.06
C LYS A 754 -17.22 -30.05 2.83
N ASP A 755 -16.53 -29.10 3.44
CA ASP A 755 -15.50 -29.37 4.44
C ASP A 755 -15.53 -28.32 5.58
N VAL A 756 -14.86 -28.65 6.68
CA VAL A 756 -14.60 -27.75 7.79
C VAL A 756 -13.14 -27.86 8.20
N GLY A 757 -12.53 -26.74 8.58
CA GLY A 757 -11.14 -26.74 9.02
C GLY A 757 -10.81 -25.76 10.13
N LEU A 758 -9.65 -25.99 10.72
CA LEU A 758 -9.03 -25.12 11.70
C LEU A 758 -7.68 -24.64 11.16
N GLU A 759 -7.42 -23.35 11.29
CA GLU A 759 -6.16 -22.69 10.90
C GLU A 759 -5.48 -22.07 12.12
N LEU A 760 -4.16 -22.26 12.24
CA LEU A 760 -3.28 -21.53 13.14
C LEU A 760 -2.30 -20.72 12.31
N ARG A 761 -2.34 -19.40 12.44
CA ARG A 761 -1.48 -18.45 11.71
C ARG A 761 -0.54 -17.73 12.67
N LEU A 762 0.74 -17.68 12.30
CA LEU A 762 1.80 -16.98 13.01
C LEU A 762 2.38 -15.90 12.09
N ALA A 763 2.22 -14.63 12.43
CA ALA A 763 2.82 -13.50 11.72
C ALA A 763 4.04 -12.97 12.50
N GLY A 764 5.09 -12.63 11.78
CA GLY A 764 6.30 -12.08 12.37
C GLY A 764 7.34 -11.69 11.33
N PHE A 765 8.57 -11.52 11.76
CA PHE A 765 9.69 -11.16 10.90
C PHE A 765 10.87 -12.11 11.09
N SER A 766 11.43 -12.60 10.00
CA SER A 766 12.72 -13.29 10.01
C SER A 766 13.85 -12.30 9.71
N PHE A 767 15.03 -12.52 10.29
CA PHE A 767 16.24 -11.73 10.01
C PHE A 767 15.99 -10.20 10.02
N TYR A 768 15.41 -9.71 11.13
CA TYR A 768 15.19 -8.28 11.46
C TYR A 768 14.14 -7.53 10.66
N GLY A 769 13.77 -7.98 9.46
CA GLY A 769 12.84 -7.23 8.62
C GLY A 769 12.14 -8.00 7.52
N TYR A 770 12.45 -9.28 7.29
CA TYR A 770 11.76 -10.07 6.26
C TYR A 770 10.42 -10.54 6.81
N PRO A 771 9.28 -10.11 6.25
CA PRO A 771 7.97 -10.62 6.66
C PRO A 771 7.93 -12.14 6.58
N THR A 772 7.41 -12.80 7.61
CA THR A 772 7.32 -14.26 7.66
C THR A 772 5.96 -14.65 8.23
N ALA A 773 5.20 -15.36 7.41
CA ALA A 773 3.87 -15.87 7.69
C ALA A 773 3.93 -17.40 7.72
N ILE A 774 3.59 -18.00 8.85
CA ILE A 774 3.54 -19.46 9.00
C ILE A 774 2.09 -19.86 9.23
N GLU A 775 1.61 -20.86 8.49
CA GLU A 775 0.29 -21.45 8.71
C GLU A 775 0.39 -22.95 8.95
N PHE A 776 -0.38 -23.43 9.93
CA PHE A 776 -0.74 -24.82 10.09
C PHE A 776 -2.25 -24.93 9.97
N ALA A 777 -2.75 -25.86 9.18
CA ALA A 777 -4.18 -26.05 9.02
C ALA A 777 -4.56 -27.53 8.88
N GLY A 778 -5.78 -27.86 9.31
CA GLY A 778 -6.38 -29.19 9.16
C GLY A 778 -7.82 -29.07 8.68
N TYR A 779 -8.22 -29.85 7.68
CA TYR A 779 -9.55 -29.82 7.06
C TYR A 779 -10.15 -31.22 6.99
N TYR A 780 -11.41 -31.35 7.39
CA TYR A 780 -12.18 -32.58 7.31
C TYR A 780 -13.23 -32.49 6.20
N GLY A 781 -13.13 -33.35 5.18
CA GLY A 781 -14.13 -33.45 4.12
C GLY A 781 -15.32 -34.30 4.57
N PHE A 782 -16.55 -33.81 4.45
CA PHE A 782 -17.74 -34.53 4.92
C PHE A 782 -18.27 -35.59 3.95
N ASP A 783 -18.24 -35.27 2.66
CA ASP A 783 -18.93 -36.03 1.63
C ASP A 783 -17.94 -36.99 0.93
N PRO A 784 -18.30 -38.26 0.68
CA PRO A 784 -17.39 -39.20 0.03
C PRO A 784 -17.18 -38.84 -1.45
N LEU A 785 -15.97 -39.02 -1.96
CA LEU A 785 -15.55 -38.74 -3.33
C LEU A 785 -14.75 -39.93 -3.88
N SER A 786 -15.23 -40.53 -4.98
CA SER A 786 -14.53 -41.62 -5.66
C SER A 786 -13.89 -41.10 -6.95
N ILE A 787 -12.59 -41.35 -7.13
CA ILE A 787 -11.85 -41.01 -8.35
C ILE A 787 -11.33 -42.31 -8.96
N THR A 788 -11.74 -42.61 -10.19
CA THR A 788 -11.27 -43.80 -10.91
C THR A 788 -10.21 -43.38 -11.92
N THR A 789 -8.99 -43.86 -11.73
CA THR A 789 -7.95 -43.84 -12.77
C THR A 789 -8.10 -45.07 -13.67
N THR A 790 -7.32 -45.15 -14.75
CA THR A 790 -7.34 -46.27 -15.72
C THR A 790 -7.22 -47.66 -15.09
N GLU A 791 -6.65 -47.78 -13.88
CA GLU A 791 -6.38 -49.06 -13.23
C GLU A 791 -6.90 -49.15 -11.77
N THR A 792 -7.28 -48.05 -11.12
CA THR A 792 -7.61 -48.06 -9.67
C THR A 792 -8.63 -46.99 -9.29
N THR A 793 -9.60 -47.33 -8.42
CA THR A 793 -10.51 -46.36 -7.81
C THR A 793 -10.01 -45.95 -6.42
N TYR A 794 -9.69 -44.67 -6.26
CA TYR A 794 -9.33 -44.04 -5.00
C TYR A 794 -10.57 -43.45 -4.33
N GLN A 795 -10.66 -43.58 -3.00
CA GLN A 795 -11.74 -43.03 -2.18
C GLN A 795 -11.18 -41.90 -1.31
N TYR A 796 -11.85 -40.76 -1.32
CA TYR A 796 -11.52 -39.55 -0.55
C TYR A 796 -12.75 -39.03 0.20
N GLY A 797 -12.54 -38.13 1.14
CA GLY A 797 -13.59 -37.63 2.02
C GLY A 797 -13.76 -38.52 3.25
N GLN A 798 -14.34 -37.95 4.31
CA GLN A 798 -14.40 -38.53 5.65
C GLN A 798 -13.01 -38.71 6.30
N ASP A 799 -12.03 -37.95 5.85
CA ASP A 799 -10.66 -37.92 6.35
C ASP A 799 -10.19 -36.48 6.63
N VAL A 800 -9.13 -36.34 7.42
CA VAL A 800 -8.51 -35.04 7.73
C VAL A 800 -7.27 -34.86 6.88
N ARG A 801 -7.20 -33.71 6.20
CA ARG A 801 -6.02 -33.26 5.44
C ARG A 801 -5.30 -32.15 6.18
N TYR A 802 -3.97 -32.24 6.23
CA TYR A 802 -3.12 -31.26 6.91
C TYR A 802 -2.31 -30.44 5.92
N TYR A 803 -2.15 -29.16 6.23
CA TYR A 803 -1.36 -28.21 5.46
C TYR A 803 -0.36 -27.49 6.35
N TRP A 804 0.82 -27.24 5.79
CA TRP A 804 1.85 -26.40 6.38
C TRP A 804 2.36 -25.42 5.33
N ARG A 805 2.43 -24.14 5.68
CA ARG A 805 2.87 -23.07 4.78
C ARG A 805 3.87 -22.14 5.49
N VAL A 806 4.90 -21.72 4.76
CA VAL A 806 5.81 -20.64 5.16
C VAL A 806 5.89 -19.67 3.98
N LEU A 807 5.45 -18.43 4.21
CA LEU A 807 5.21 -17.42 3.19
C LEU A 807 5.81 -16.07 3.63
N PHE A 808 5.92 -15.11 2.71
CA PHE A 808 6.23 -13.73 3.07
C PHE A 808 4.99 -12.97 3.57
N GLY A 809 3.78 -13.41 3.23
CA GLY A 809 2.50 -12.87 3.69
C GLY A 809 1.40 -13.94 3.57
N PHE A 810 0.22 -13.69 4.15
CA PHE A 810 -0.92 -14.63 4.05
C PHE A 810 -1.88 -14.32 2.89
N GLU A 811 -1.63 -13.23 2.15
CA GLU A 811 -2.38 -12.85 0.94
C GLU A 811 -1.90 -13.66 -0.27
#